data_AF-A0A401ICH9-F1
#
_entry.id   AF-A0A401ICH9-F1
#
_cell.length_a   1.000
_cell.length_b   1.000
_cell.length_c   1.000
_cell.angle_alpha   90.00
_cell.angle_beta   90.00
_cell.angle_gamma   90.00
#
_symmetry.space_group_name_H-M   'P 1'
#
loop_
_entity.id
_entity.type
_entity.pdbx_description
1 polymer ?
#
loop_
_entity_poly.entity_id
_entity_poly.type
_entity_poly.pdbx_seq_one_letter_code
_entity_poly.pdbx_strand_id
1 'polypeptide(L)'
;MWKKLKQFFWQSRGVWIGTPTVASLVIILRLMGVLQGWEWDLFDFYMKSRPPETKDNRIAIIGIDENDLNHLNESIITDAVLAELLEKIKSQKPRAIGLDIYRDLPVPPGHNSLVNIFKSTPNLVGIQKVAGEMGRETVAPPLVLKDKGQVGANDLIFDADNQVRRGLISLDTTSRETIYSFSLHLALHYLEKENISPEILEGTDNWKLGKTVFYPLNPNEGSYIRTDAGGYQVLINYRGGDRTFETVSMTDILENKVPPNWGRDRVILIGKVGESFKDLFFTPYSSGLIGLPEPIAGVEIHANLTSQLISAALEGRPLFKSWPDPLEYLWIIFWSGVGATLSWQFRYAEGVKYLSGKRWGSIIGAGGVLGVSTYLAFLNGWWLPVVPPFLSLAGSTMAITAYVARTAGEIRKTFGRYLTDQVVANLLENPAGLKMGGERKKITILTSDLRGFTAISERLQPEEVVKILNFYLGHMAEIITTYQGTIDEFMGDGILVLFGAPTSQEDEAQRAVACGVAMQLAMKPINEQMKQWDLPKLEMGIGINTGEVVVGNIGSEKRTKYGIVGSQVNLTYRIESYTLGGQILISESTLAEAGSMIIIESEKKVKPKGVQEPISIYEVGGIQGDYNLFLPKDNEIFLSVTQDIPLQYSILSGKDIKERVYQGNLVQLSDNGGMIHCNHNDPEGFPCGMTNIKINLFISSEFSIINEDVYAKVLEKSSHNSGFYIRFTAKPPEVSKQLELIYQALQSNQ
;
A
#
# COMPACT_ATOMS: atom_id res chain seq x y z
N MET A 1 25.26 -4.39 -25.82
CA MET A 1 25.42 -4.16 -24.37
C MET A 1 24.73 -2.88 -23.89
N TRP A 2 25.03 -1.70 -24.46
CA TRP A 2 24.45 -0.40 -24.06
C TRP A 2 22.91 -0.31 -24.11
N LYS A 3 22.26 -0.85 -25.16
CA LYS A 3 20.79 -0.88 -25.26
C LYS A 3 20.14 -1.71 -24.13
N LYS A 4 20.73 -2.86 -23.78
CA LYS A 4 20.27 -3.72 -22.67
C LYS A 4 20.44 -3.02 -21.31
N LEU A 5 21.58 -2.33 -21.12
CA LEU A 5 21.84 -1.56 -19.91
C LEU A 5 20.85 -0.39 -19.75
N LYS A 6 20.60 0.36 -20.83
CA LYS A 6 19.63 1.46 -20.83
C LYS A 6 18.20 0.97 -20.54
N GLN A 7 17.83 -0.18 -21.10
CA GLN A 7 16.54 -0.82 -20.84
C GLN A 7 16.43 -1.27 -19.38
N PHE A 8 17.49 -1.86 -18.80
CA PHE A 8 17.53 -2.23 -17.37
C PHE A 8 17.36 -1.02 -16.43
N PHE A 9 18.10 0.07 -16.67
CA PHE A 9 17.96 1.29 -15.88
C PHE A 9 16.57 1.92 -16.02
N TRP A 10 15.99 1.88 -17.22
CA TRP A 10 14.65 2.40 -17.47
C TRP A 10 13.57 1.55 -16.79
N GLN A 11 13.71 0.22 -16.86
CA GLN A 11 12.80 -0.73 -16.21
C GLN A 11 12.87 -0.67 -14.69
N SER A 12 14.00 -0.23 -14.12
CA SER A 12 14.21 -0.11 -12.66
C SER A 12 14.19 1.33 -12.15
N ARG A 13 13.69 2.28 -12.96
CA ARG A 13 13.79 3.73 -12.68
C ARG A 13 13.19 4.15 -11.33
N GLY A 14 12.09 3.53 -10.90
CA GLY A 14 11.46 3.87 -9.62
C GLY A 14 12.33 3.49 -8.42
N VAL A 15 13.16 2.45 -8.55
CA VAL A 15 14.12 2.07 -7.51
C VAL A 15 15.28 3.06 -7.45
N TRP A 16 15.84 3.43 -8.61
CA TRP A 16 16.97 4.36 -8.69
C TRP A 16 16.64 5.79 -8.26
N ILE A 17 15.39 6.22 -8.42
CA ILE A 17 14.93 7.53 -7.96
C ILE A 17 14.43 7.44 -6.50
N GLY A 18 13.57 6.48 -6.20
CA GLY A 18 12.93 6.35 -4.88
C GLY A 18 13.94 6.12 -3.75
N THR A 19 14.92 5.23 -3.98
CA THR A 19 15.91 4.85 -2.96
C THR A 19 16.70 6.05 -2.40
N PRO A 20 17.44 6.82 -3.23
CA PRO A 20 18.23 7.94 -2.73
C PRO A 20 17.37 9.10 -2.23
N THR A 21 16.18 9.34 -2.80
CA THR A 21 15.29 10.42 -2.34
C THR A 21 14.77 10.16 -0.93
N VAL A 22 14.25 8.96 -0.67
CA VAL A 22 13.73 8.61 0.66
C VAL A 22 14.88 8.46 1.65
N ALA A 23 15.99 7.81 1.28
CA ALA A 23 17.13 7.68 2.17
C ALA A 23 17.70 9.04 2.57
N SER A 24 17.84 9.98 1.63
CA SER A 24 18.29 11.35 1.93
C SER A 24 17.36 12.06 2.91
N LEU A 25 16.04 11.96 2.71
CA LEU A 25 15.06 12.56 3.61
C LEU A 25 15.19 11.99 5.04
N VAL A 26 15.28 10.68 5.16
CA VAL A 26 15.40 10.00 6.46
C VAL A 26 16.74 10.33 7.14
N ILE A 27 17.84 10.41 6.39
CA ILE A 27 19.15 10.83 6.92
C ILE A 27 19.07 12.27 7.43
N ILE A 28 18.39 13.19 6.73
CA ILE A 28 18.17 14.57 7.21
C ILE A 28 17.39 14.56 8.53
N LEU A 29 16.31 13.77 8.63
CA LEU A 29 15.54 13.63 9.88
C LEU A 29 16.38 13.08 11.02
N ARG A 30 17.25 12.08 10.77
CA ARG A 30 18.23 11.57 11.74
C ARG A 30 19.18 12.68 12.19
N LEU A 31 19.80 13.39 11.25
CA LEU A 31 20.76 14.47 11.55
C LEU A 31 20.15 15.64 12.33
N MET A 32 18.83 15.83 12.25
CA MET A 32 18.09 16.81 13.03
C MET A 32 17.72 16.33 14.45
N GLY A 33 18.00 15.07 14.81
CA GLY A 33 17.63 14.48 16.10
C GLY A 33 16.15 14.13 16.25
N VAL A 34 15.34 14.23 15.19
CA VAL A 34 13.88 14.00 15.24
C VAL A 34 13.55 12.55 15.58
N LEU A 35 14.41 11.61 15.18
CA LEU A 35 14.18 10.17 15.32
C LEU A 35 14.76 9.58 16.62
N GLN A 36 15.50 10.38 17.39
CA GLN A 36 16.27 9.92 18.56
C GLN A 36 15.40 9.33 19.67
N GLY A 37 14.26 9.97 19.98
CA GLY A 37 13.35 9.49 21.02
C GLY A 37 12.79 8.09 20.73
N TRP A 38 12.39 7.83 19.48
CA TRP A 38 11.86 6.51 19.09
C TRP A 38 12.93 5.41 19.13
N GLU A 39 14.19 5.74 18.89
CA GLU A 39 15.30 4.80 19.03
C GLU A 39 15.60 4.49 20.49
N TRP A 40 15.49 5.49 21.39
CA TRP A 40 15.61 5.26 22.82
C TRP A 40 14.48 4.39 23.38
N ASP A 41 13.24 4.64 22.95
CA ASP A 41 12.11 3.78 23.31
C ASP A 41 12.34 2.33 22.87
N LEU A 42 12.93 2.14 21.69
CA LEU A 42 13.26 0.82 21.18
C LEU A 42 14.44 0.17 21.92
N PHE A 43 15.46 0.95 22.27
CA PHE A 43 16.55 0.51 23.14
C PHE A 43 16.00 -0.01 24.48
N ASP A 44 15.07 0.73 25.09
CA ASP A 44 14.44 0.34 26.35
C ASP A 44 13.60 -0.93 26.18
N PHE A 45 12.84 -1.01 25.08
CA PHE A 45 12.09 -2.22 24.73
C PHE A 45 13.01 -3.44 24.54
N TYR A 46 14.15 -3.29 23.88
CA TYR A 46 15.14 -4.35 23.73
C TYR A 46 15.76 -4.74 25.09
N MET A 47 16.01 -3.78 25.98
CA MET A 47 16.51 -4.06 27.33
C MET A 47 15.52 -4.91 28.14
N LYS A 48 14.23 -4.60 28.05
CA LYS A 48 13.17 -5.34 28.76
C LYS A 48 12.88 -6.71 28.16
N SER A 49 12.97 -6.84 26.84
CA SER A 49 12.62 -8.07 26.13
C SER A 49 13.75 -9.11 26.07
N ARG A 50 14.98 -8.75 26.46
CA ARG A 50 16.10 -9.71 26.51
C ARG A 50 15.88 -10.80 27.57
N PRO A 51 16.54 -11.97 27.43
CA PRO A 51 16.51 -13.00 28.45
C PRO A 51 16.97 -12.46 29.81
N PRO A 52 16.32 -12.86 30.93
CA PRO A 52 16.74 -12.43 32.27
C PRO A 52 18.20 -12.78 32.54
N GLU A 53 18.98 -11.82 33.05
CA GLU A 53 20.35 -12.07 33.47
C GLU A 53 20.40 -12.71 34.86
N THR A 54 21.45 -13.49 35.12
CA THR A 54 21.72 -14.04 36.44
C THR A 54 22.02 -12.91 37.44
N LYS A 55 21.43 -13.00 38.64
CA LYS A 55 21.72 -12.07 39.74
C LYS A 55 23.22 -12.07 40.07
N ASP A 56 23.77 -10.87 40.27
CA ASP A 56 25.18 -10.72 40.63
C ASP A 56 25.36 -10.79 42.15
N ASN A 57 25.65 -11.99 42.63
CA ASN A 57 25.85 -12.25 44.06
C ASN A 57 27.09 -11.55 44.66
N ARG A 58 27.96 -10.94 43.83
CA ARG A 58 29.11 -10.18 44.32
C ARG A 58 28.71 -8.83 44.90
N ILE A 59 27.50 -8.35 44.62
CA ILE A 59 27.00 -7.05 45.06
C ILE A 59 25.75 -7.25 45.93
N ALA A 60 25.64 -6.46 46.99
CA ALA A 60 24.45 -6.38 47.83
C ALA A 60 24.16 -4.91 48.18
N ILE A 61 22.90 -4.62 48.45
CA ILE A 61 22.44 -3.30 48.86
C ILE A 61 21.90 -3.38 50.29
N ILE A 62 22.30 -2.43 51.12
CA ILE A 62 21.66 -2.10 52.39
C ILE A 62 20.77 -0.91 52.08
N GLY A 63 19.47 -1.20 51.94
CA GLY A 63 18.47 -0.19 51.64
C GLY A 63 18.02 0.50 52.91
N ILE A 64 17.89 1.82 52.84
CA ILE A 64 17.31 2.63 53.90
C ILE A 64 15.97 3.16 53.42
N ASP A 65 14.89 2.80 54.12
CA ASP A 65 13.53 3.24 53.83
C ASP A 65 12.90 4.00 55.01
N GLU A 66 11.63 4.37 54.88
CA GLU A 66 10.88 5.04 55.94
C GLU A 66 10.65 4.14 57.15
N ASN A 67 10.58 2.81 56.96
CA ASN A 67 10.40 1.86 58.06
C ASN A 67 11.63 1.83 58.95
N ASP A 68 12.84 1.88 58.36
CA ASP A 68 14.09 1.98 59.12
C ASP A 68 14.14 3.26 59.98
N LEU A 69 13.76 4.40 59.40
CA LEU A 69 13.72 5.68 60.11
C LEU A 69 12.68 5.68 61.24
N ASN A 70 11.49 5.14 60.97
CA ASN A 70 10.44 4.99 61.98
C ASN A 70 10.86 4.03 63.10
N HIS A 71 11.55 2.94 62.78
CA HIS A 71 12.04 1.96 63.76
C HIS A 71 13.07 2.57 64.71
N LEU A 72 13.94 3.45 64.21
CA LEU A 72 14.90 4.20 65.01
C LEU A 72 14.28 5.42 65.72
N ASN A 73 13.04 5.79 65.39
CA ASN A 73 12.39 7.03 65.82
C ASN A 73 13.24 8.28 65.49
N GLU A 74 13.93 8.27 64.34
CA GLU A 74 14.75 9.36 63.82
C GLU A 74 14.23 9.78 62.44
N SER A 75 14.21 11.09 62.14
CA SER A 75 13.80 11.58 60.81
C SER A 75 14.94 11.62 59.78
N ILE A 76 16.19 11.52 60.27
CA ILE A 76 17.42 11.57 59.47
C ILE A 76 18.41 10.63 60.15
N ILE A 77 19.18 9.87 59.35
CA ILE A 77 20.24 8.99 59.85
C ILE A 77 21.33 9.83 60.53
N THR A 78 21.51 9.64 61.84
CA THR A 78 22.57 10.31 62.62
C THR A 78 23.95 9.68 62.40
N ASP A 79 25.02 10.42 62.72
CA ASP A 79 26.40 9.92 62.61
C ASP A 79 26.66 8.70 63.50
N ALA A 80 25.96 8.60 64.64
CA ALA A 80 26.03 7.46 65.55
C ALA A 80 25.50 6.18 64.90
N VAL A 81 24.30 6.24 64.32
CA VAL A 81 23.67 5.11 63.61
C VAL A 81 24.53 4.67 62.43
N LEU A 82 25.03 5.62 61.65
CA LEU A 82 25.87 5.32 60.50
C LEU A 82 27.22 4.70 60.90
N ALA A 83 27.83 5.17 61.98
CA ALA A 83 29.06 4.59 62.53
C ALA A 83 28.84 3.15 63.00
N GLU A 84 27.73 2.87 63.69
CA GLU A 84 27.37 1.52 64.14
C GLU A 84 27.14 0.58 62.95
N LEU A 85 26.36 1.03 61.95
CA LEU A 85 26.10 0.29 60.73
C LEU A 85 27.41 -0.10 60.02
N LEU A 86 28.28 0.88 59.81
CA LEU A 86 29.56 0.66 59.13
C LEU A 86 30.49 -0.25 59.92
N GLU A 87 30.54 -0.17 61.26
CA GLU A 87 31.35 -1.07 62.08
C GLU A 87 30.85 -2.52 61.98
N LYS A 88 29.53 -2.74 61.98
CA LYS A 88 28.94 -4.07 61.76
C LYS A 88 29.29 -4.61 60.38
N ILE A 89 29.16 -3.82 59.33
CA ILE A 89 29.51 -4.23 57.96
C ILE A 89 31.00 -4.51 57.80
N LYS A 90 31.85 -3.64 58.36
CA LYS A 90 33.31 -3.84 58.37
C LYS A 90 33.70 -5.17 59.02
N SER A 91 33.00 -5.59 60.09
CA SER A 91 33.24 -6.88 60.75
C SER A 91 33.00 -8.10 59.84
N GLN A 92 32.14 -7.96 58.82
CA GLN A 92 31.82 -9.01 57.85
C GLN A 92 32.88 -9.16 56.74
N LYS A 93 33.89 -8.28 56.68
CA LYS A 93 34.99 -8.30 55.70
C LYS A 93 34.54 -8.25 54.23
N PRO A 94 33.77 -7.23 53.82
CA PRO A 94 33.48 -6.98 52.41
C PRO A 94 34.75 -6.60 51.64
N ARG A 95 34.75 -6.78 50.31
CA ARG A 95 35.82 -6.27 49.45
C ARG A 95 35.74 -4.75 49.31
N ALA A 96 34.54 -4.20 49.18
CA ALA A 96 34.31 -2.75 49.10
C ALA A 96 33.02 -2.37 49.83
N ILE A 97 32.98 -1.20 50.44
CA ILE A 97 31.80 -0.60 51.05
C ILE A 97 31.55 0.73 50.35
N GLY A 98 30.39 0.90 49.72
CA GLY A 98 29.96 2.15 49.12
C GLY A 98 28.94 2.83 50.00
N LEU A 99 29.20 4.06 50.41
CA LEU A 99 28.30 4.89 51.17
C LEU A 99 27.66 5.94 50.24
N ASP A 100 26.49 5.61 49.69
CA ASP A 100 25.67 6.48 48.85
C ASP A 100 24.78 7.40 49.71
N ILE A 101 25.43 8.13 50.62
CA ILE A 101 24.79 9.09 51.52
C ILE A 101 25.71 10.30 51.63
N TYR A 102 25.21 11.47 51.22
CA TYR A 102 25.97 12.72 51.36
C TYR A 102 26.24 13.02 52.82
N ARG A 103 27.52 13.24 53.14
CA ARG A 103 27.97 13.51 54.50
C ARG A 103 29.10 14.53 54.60
N ASP A 104 28.90 15.64 53.91
CA ASP A 104 29.73 16.85 53.95
C ASP A 104 29.70 17.54 55.32
N LEU A 105 28.52 17.53 55.96
CA LEU A 105 28.31 18.14 57.28
C LEU A 105 28.07 17.09 58.38
N PRO A 106 28.55 17.34 59.62
CA PRO A 106 28.22 16.51 60.77
C PRO A 106 26.71 16.47 61.03
N VAL A 107 26.17 15.29 61.36
CA VAL A 107 24.78 15.17 61.85
C VAL A 107 24.81 14.45 63.20
N PRO A 108 24.76 15.23 64.29
CA PRO A 108 24.90 14.68 65.63
C PRO A 108 23.70 13.81 66.03
N PRO A 109 23.87 12.91 67.02
CA PRO A 109 25.10 12.61 67.75
C PRO A 109 26.05 11.66 66.98
N GLY A 110 27.31 11.52 67.43
CA GLY A 110 28.20 10.45 66.99
C GLY A 110 29.28 10.78 65.95
N HIS A 111 29.46 12.05 65.59
CA HIS A 111 30.40 12.46 64.53
C HIS A 111 31.83 11.94 64.70
N ASN A 112 32.39 12.01 65.92
CA ASN A 112 33.74 11.51 66.20
C ASN A 112 33.87 10.00 65.95
N SER A 113 32.84 9.23 66.28
CA SER A 113 32.80 7.79 66.01
C SER A 113 32.81 7.52 64.51
N LEU A 114 31.98 8.23 63.74
CA LEU A 114 31.94 8.12 62.29
C LEU A 114 33.29 8.46 61.64
N VAL A 115 33.92 9.56 62.08
CA VAL A 115 35.27 9.94 61.61
C VAL A 115 36.32 8.87 61.91
N ASN A 116 36.24 8.20 63.07
CA ASN A 116 37.14 7.09 63.40
C ASN A 116 36.90 5.86 62.50
N ILE A 117 35.65 5.60 62.14
CA ILE A 117 35.30 4.54 61.17
C ILE A 117 35.86 4.88 59.78
N PHE A 118 35.71 6.11 59.31
CA PHE A 118 36.30 6.57 58.04
C PHE A 118 37.83 6.42 58.05
N LYS A 119 38.48 6.74 59.17
CA LYS A 119 39.93 6.57 59.32
C LYS A 119 40.38 5.11 59.36
N SER A 120 39.55 4.19 59.82
CA SER A 120 39.93 2.79 60.06
C SER A 120 39.46 1.81 58.98
N THR A 121 38.79 2.28 57.92
CA THR A 121 38.16 1.43 56.89
C THR A 121 38.69 1.76 55.50
N PRO A 122 39.77 1.10 55.03
CA PRO A 122 40.48 1.44 53.78
C PRO A 122 39.73 1.08 52.49
N ASN A 123 38.67 0.28 52.58
CA ASN A 123 37.83 -0.12 51.46
C ASN A 123 36.43 0.53 51.50
N LEU A 124 36.25 1.58 52.32
CA LEU A 124 35.06 2.42 52.32
C LEU A 124 35.21 3.53 51.29
N VAL A 125 34.20 3.73 50.47
CA VAL A 125 34.12 4.80 49.48
C VAL A 125 32.90 5.66 49.80
N GLY A 126 33.11 6.95 49.98
CA GLY A 126 32.04 7.94 50.11
C GLY A 126 31.71 8.59 48.76
N ILE A 127 30.69 9.44 48.77
CA ILE A 127 30.24 10.16 47.59
C ILE A 127 30.52 11.67 47.68
N GLN A 128 30.63 12.29 46.51
CA GLN A 128 30.50 13.73 46.29
C GLN A 128 29.69 13.98 45.03
N LYS A 129 29.17 15.21 44.90
CA LYS A 129 28.50 15.65 43.68
C LYS A 129 29.33 16.72 42.99
N VAL A 130 29.81 16.42 41.79
CA VAL A 130 30.82 17.24 41.09
C VAL A 130 30.18 18.13 40.03
N ALA A 131 29.23 17.62 39.26
CA ALA A 131 28.58 18.34 38.17
C ALA A 131 27.19 18.83 38.62
N GLY A 132 27.05 20.16 38.70
CA GLY A 132 25.76 20.80 38.98
C GLY A 132 24.95 20.98 37.70
N GLU A 133 24.23 19.95 37.22
CA GLU A 133 23.30 20.12 36.10
C GLU A 133 21.87 20.42 36.56
N MET A 134 21.18 21.29 35.81
CA MET A 134 19.79 21.73 36.04
C MET A 134 19.51 22.40 37.41
N GLY A 135 20.42 23.27 37.88
CA GLY A 135 20.17 24.07 39.09
C GLY A 135 20.33 23.32 40.41
N ARG A 136 21.03 22.17 40.41
CA ARG A 136 21.43 21.47 41.64
C ARG A 136 22.85 21.84 42.03
N GLU A 137 23.05 22.15 43.30
CA GLU A 137 24.34 22.51 43.88
C GLU A 137 25.32 21.32 43.88
N THR A 138 26.61 21.61 43.80
CA THR A 138 27.66 20.62 44.08
C THR A 138 27.63 20.30 45.57
N VAL A 139 27.99 19.06 45.93
CA VAL A 139 28.02 18.62 47.33
C VAL A 139 29.41 18.11 47.61
N ALA A 140 30.07 18.73 48.60
CA ALA A 140 31.41 18.35 49.00
C ALA A 140 31.42 16.92 49.60
N PRO A 141 32.56 16.21 49.57
CA PRO A 141 32.69 14.96 50.28
C PRO A 141 33.00 15.15 51.77
N PRO A 142 32.90 14.06 52.56
CA PRO A 142 33.55 13.99 53.86
C PRO A 142 35.08 14.18 53.71
N LEU A 143 35.65 15.22 54.34
CA LEU A 143 37.07 15.57 54.20
C LEU A 143 38.02 14.40 54.49
N VAL A 144 37.70 13.60 55.51
CA VAL A 144 38.51 12.44 55.92
C VAL A 144 38.61 11.37 54.82
N LEU A 145 37.53 11.14 54.08
CA LEU A 145 37.53 10.19 52.96
C LEU A 145 38.22 10.81 51.74
N LYS A 146 38.04 12.12 51.51
CA LYS A 146 38.70 12.85 50.42
C LYS A 146 40.22 12.79 50.55
N ASP A 147 40.76 13.06 51.73
CA ASP A 147 42.21 13.04 52.02
C ASP A 147 42.84 11.66 51.78
N LYS A 148 42.03 10.60 51.75
CA LYS A 148 42.44 9.21 51.48
C LYS A 148 42.20 8.75 50.05
N GLY A 149 41.65 9.59 49.18
CA GLY A 149 41.25 9.19 47.83
C GLY A 149 40.08 8.20 47.81
N GLN A 150 39.26 8.19 48.86
CA GLN A 150 38.15 7.27 49.08
C GLN A 150 36.79 7.91 48.76
N VAL A 151 36.74 8.74 47.71
CA VAL A 151 35.55 9.49 47.32
C VAL A 151 35.36 9.39 45.83
N GLY A 152 34.20 8.92 45.42
CA GLY A 152 33.80 8.91 44.02
C GLY A 152 32.68 9.91 43.73
N ALA A 153 32.56 10.30 42.47
CA ALA A 153 31.47 11.14 42.01
C ALA A 153 30.17 10.35 41.85
N ASN A 154 29.08 10.87 42.41
CA ASN A 154 27.74 10.26 42.43
C ASN A 154 26.80 10.87 41.39
N ASP A 155 27.39 11.49 40.38
CA ASP A 155 26.67 12.19 39.33
C ASP A 155 26.02 11.17 38.38
N LEU A 156 24.72 11.36 38.11
CA LEU A 156 23.95 10.62 37.13
C LEU A 156 23.64 11.52 35.93
N ILE A 157 23.68 10.94 34.75
CA ILE A 157 23.38 11.63 33.50
C ILE A 157 21.96 11.30 33.05
N PHE A 158 21.20 12.35 32.75
CA PHE A 158 19.84 12.24 32.27
C PHE A 158 19.79 12.48 30.76
N ASP A 159 19.10 11.60 30.05
CA ASP A 159 18.69 11.86 28.69
C ASP A 159 17.52 12.87 28.66
N ALA A 160 17.20 13.41 27.48
CA ALA A 160 16.19 14.45 27.33
C ALA A 160 14.78 14.01 27.78
N ASP A 161 14.54 12.71 27.90
CA ASP A 161 13.32 12.08 28.41
C ASP A 161 13.39 11.71 29.90
N ASN A 162 14.40 12.23 30.62
CA ASN A 162 14.63 12.03 32.06
C ASN A 162 14.92 10.57 32.45
N GLN A 163 15.40 9.76 31.51
CA GLN A 163 15.90 8.41 31.79
C GLN A 163 17.42 8.37 31.92
N VAL A 164 17.92 7.46 32.76
CA VAL A 164 19.35 7.21 32.96
C VAL A 164 19.78 6.00 32.14
N ARG A 165 20.27 6.25 30.91
CA ARG A 165 20.86 5.20 30.03
C ARG A 165 22.38 5.23 30.00
N ARG A 166 22.97 6.34 30.45
CA ARG A 166 24.40 6.62 30.41
C ARG A 166 24.97 6.69 31.82
N GLY A 167 26.15 6.13 32.00
CA GLY A 167 26.88 6.10 33.26
C GLY A 167 28.24 6.76 33.11
N LEU A 168 28.67 7.46 34.17
CA LEU A 168 29.99 8.08 34.24
C LEU A 168 31.02 7.09 34.79
N ILE A 169 32.16 6.99 34.12
CA ILE A 169 33.35 6.29 34.60
C ILE A 169 34.27 7.27 35.32
N SER A 170 34.46 8.44 34.71
CA SER A 170 35.17 9.56 35.29
C SER A 170 34.61 10.87 34.74
N LEU A 171 34.92 11.96 35.43
CA LEU A 171 34.48 13.28 35.08
C LEU A 171 35.57 14.29 35.40
N ASP A 172 35.77 15.22 34.48
CA ASP A 172 36.78 16.25 34.60
C ASP A 172 36.17 17.49 35.25
N THR A 173 36.80 17.94 36.33
CA THR A 173 36.44 19.19 36.99
C THR A 173 36.83 20.40 36.13
N THR A 174 36.28 21.57 36.46
CA THR A 174 36.71 22.85 35.88
C THR A 174 38.20 23.14 36.09
N SER A 175 38.82 22.53 37.11
CA SER A 175 40.26 22.54 37.39
C SER A 175 41.09 21.51 36.60
N ARG A 176 40.49 20.74 35.68
CA ARG A 176 41.11 19.62 34.94
C ARG A 176 41.61 18.46 35.83
N GLU A 177 41.07 18.34 37.03
CA GLU A 177 41.26 17.13 37.85
C GLU A 177 40.21 16.10 37.43
N THR A 178 40.67 14.90 37.06
CA THR A 178 39.80 13.77 36.73
C THR A 178 39.37 13.06 38.01
N ILE A 179 38.08 13.05 38.26
CA ILE A 179 37.46 12.38 39.41
C ILE A 179 36.81 11.09 38.91
N TYR A 180 37.15 9.97 39.54
CA TYR A 180 36.52 8.68 39.25
C TYR A 180 35.10 8.63 39.81
N SER A 181 34.21 7.96 39.09
CA SER A 181 32.85 7.76 39.57
C SER A 181 32.83 6.83 40.78
N PHE A 182 31.79 6.99 41.59
CA PHE A 182 31.53 6.13 42.74
C PHE A 182 31.53 4.65 42.37
N SER A 183 30.86 4.30 41.26
CA SER A 183 30.80 2.92 40.77
C SER A 183 32.16 2.37 40.33
N LEU A 184 33.03 3.20 39.74
CA LEU A 184 34.38 2.80 39.37
C LEU A 184 35.25 2.52 40.60
N HIS A 185 35.24 3.40 41.60
CA HIS A 185 35.98 3.17 42.85
C HIS A 185 35.63 1.82 43.50
N LEU A 186 34.34 1.51 43.57
CA LEU A 186 33.87 0.23 44.14
C LEU A 186 34.32 -0.97 43.31
N ALA A 187 34.24 -0.87 41.98
CA ALA A 187 34.73 -1.92 41.09
C ALA A 187 36.23 -2.14 41.27
N LEU A 188 37.03 -1.08 41.35
CA LEU A 188 38.49 -1.18 41.54
C LEU A 188 38.86 -1.82 42.88
N HIS A 189 38.20 -1.45 43.98
CA HIS A 189 38.42 -2.12 45.28
C HIS A 189 38.06 -3.61 45.24
N TYR A 190 37.00 -3.99 44.52
CA TYR A 190 36.65 -5.40 44.35
C TYR A 190 37.73 -6.16 43.55
N LEU A 191 38.23 -5.54 42.49
CA LEU A 191 39.17 -6.10 41.52
C LEU A 191 40.62 -6.11 42.02
N GLU A 192 40.96 -5.33 43.04
CA GLU A 192 42.30 -5.28 43.66
C GLU A 192 42.78 -6.67 44.09
N LYS A 193 41.89 -7.48 44.70
CA LYS A 193 42.20 -8.86 45.11
C LYS A 193 42.44 -9.81 43.92
N GLU A 194 42.00 -9.44 42.72
CA GLU A 194 42.28 -10.16 41.47
C GLU A 194 43.51 -9.58 40.73
N ASN A 195 44.21 -8.59 41.33
CA ASN A 195 45.34 -7.86 40.73
C ASN A 195 45.01 -7.18 39.40
N ILE A 196 43.79 -6.67 39.26
CA ILE A 196 43.35 -5.96 38.06
C ILE A 196 43.25 -4.46 38.36
N SER A 197 43.98 -3.66 37.57
CA SER A 197 43.96 -2.19 37.61
C SER A 197 43.68 -1.60 36.21
N PRO A 198 43.24 -0.34 36.12
CA PRO A 198 43.10 0.37 34.85
C PRO A 198 44.45 0.49 34.12
N GLU A 199 44.49 0.15 32.84
CA GLU A 199 45.64 0.32 31.96
C GLU A 199 45.26 1.27 30.82
N ILE A 200 46.01 2.35 30.60
CA ILE A 200 45.80 3.24 29.44
C ILE A 200 46.45 2.58 28.22
N LEU A 201 45.71 2.47 27.11
CA LEU A 201 46.23 1.92 25.86
C LEU A 201 47.10 2.97 25.16
N GLU A 202 48.38 2.64 24.92
CA GLU A 202 49.34 3.55 24.28
C GLU A 202 48.80 4.16 22.97
N GLY A 203 48.88 5.48 22.87
CA GLY A 203 48.44 6.22 21.69
C GLY A 203 46.93 6.45 21.58
N THR A 204 46.14 6.11 22.61
CA THR A 204 44.70 6.37 22.66
C THR A 204 44.28 6.90 24.04
N ASP A 205 43.13 7.55 24.11
CA ASP A 205 42.47 7.91 25.39
C ASP A 205 41.63 6.76 25.96
N ASN A 206 41.74 5.55 25.38
CA ASN A 206 41.00 4.39 25.82
C ASN A 206 41.75 3.68 26.95
N TRP A 207 40.99 3.17 27.91
CA TRP A 207 41.53 2.37 29.00
C TRP A 207 41.01 0.93 28.90
N LYS A 208 41.82 0.02 29.39
CA LYS A 208 41.52 -1.39 29.52
C LYS A 208 41.39 -1.72 30.99
N LEU A 209 40.38 -2.51 31.32
CA LEU A 209 40.18 -3.06 32.65
C LEU A 209 40.00 -4.57 32.52
N GLY A 210 40.97 -5.34 32.99
CA GLY A 210 40.98 -6.80 32.88
C GLY A 210 40.86 -7.25 31.41
N LYS A 211 39.74 -7.90 31.07
CA LYS A 211 39.48 -8.45 29.73
C LYS A 211 38.91 -7.46 28.71
N THR A 212 38.43 -6.29 29.14
CA THR A 212 37.63 -5.39 28.29
C THR A 212 38.29 -4.04 28.10
N VAL A 213 38.22 -3.53 26.87
CA VAL A 213 38.58 -2.15 26.52
C VAL A 213 37.32 -1.31 26.57
N PHE A 214 37.41 -0.19 27.27
CA PHE A 214 36.35 0.80 27.34
C PHE A 214 36.58 1.85 26.26
N TYR A 215 35.49 2.28 25.64
CA TYR A 215 35.47 3.36 24.67
C TYR A 215 34.52 4.44 25.21
N PRO A 216 34.93 5.72 25.24
CA PRO A 216 34.04 6.77 25.67
C PRO A 216 32.93 6.97 24.63
N LEU A 217 31.73 7.31 25.11
CA LEU A 217 30.58 7.62 24.27
C LEU A 217 30.91 8.80 23.35
N ASN A 218 30.64 8.67 22.06
CA ASN A 218 30.75 9.79 21.12
C ASN A 218 29.45 10.61 21.08
N PRO A 219 29.50 11.93 20.78
CA PRO A 219 28.31 12.79 20.70
C PRO A 219 27.23 12.32 19.71
N ASN A 220 27.62 11.53 18.70
CA ASN A 220 26.73 10.97 17.69
C ASN A 220 26.70 9.43 17.71
N GLU A 221 26.99 8.82 18.86
CA GLU A 221 27.06 7.35 18.96
C GLU A 221 25.67 6.72 18.96
N GLY A 222 25.46 5.77 18.04
CA GLY A 222 24.17 5.13 17.85
C GLY A 222 23.12 6.15 17.45
N SER A 223 22.08 6.29 18.26
CA SER A 223 20.98 7.21 17.96
C SER A 223 21.07 8.56 18.66
N TYR A 224 22.12 8.80 19.46
CA TYR A 224 22.39 10.13 20.01
C TYR A 224 22.83 11.07 18.90
N ILE A 225 22.38 12.32 18.95
CA ILE A 225 22.75 13.37 18.01
C ILE A 225 23.19 14.60 18.80
N ARG A 226 24.49 14.93 18.70
CA ARG A 226 25.10 16.08 19.39
C ARG A 226 24.84 16.06 20.91
N THR A 227 24.83 14.87 21.50
CA THR A 227 24.68 14.74 22.96
C THR A 227 25.92 15.27 23.66
N ASP A 228 25.76 15.73 24.91
CA ASP A 228 26.91 16.03 25.74
C ASP A 228 27.63 14.72 26.10
N ALA A 229 28.85 14.60 25.59
CA ALA A 229 29.76 13.49 25.80
C ALA A 229 30.93 13.88 26.74
N GLY A 230 30.75 14.91 27.58
CA GLY A 230 31.74 15.32 28.57
C GLY A 230 32.06 14.24 29.62
N GLY A 231 33.30 14.22 30.10
CA GLY A 231 33.82 13.13 30.94
C GLY A 231 33.94 11.81 30.19
N TYR A 232 34.16 10.72 30.92
CA TYR A 232 34.23 9.38 30.35
C TYR A 232 32.90 8.66 30.55
N GLN A 233 32.01 8.78 29.56
CA GLN A 233 30.66 8.20 29.60
C GLN A 233 30.61 6.85 28.89
N VAL A 234 29.77 5.94 29.38
CA VAL A 234 29.42 4.68 28.71
C VAL A 234 27.92 4.42 28.79
N LEU A 235 27.38 3.63 27.86
CA LEU A 235 26.02 3.11 27.98
C LEU A 235 25.95 2.06 29.11
N ILE A 236 24.91 2.14 29.92
CA ILE A 236 24.69 1.20 31.02
C ILE A 236 23.99 -0.06 30.47
N ASN A 237 24.71 -1.17 30.50
CA ASN A 237 24.18 -2.51 30.34
C ASN A 237 23.63 -2.98 31.69
N TYR A 238 22.45 -2.46 32.04
CA TYR A 238 21.65 -2.87 33.21
C TYR A 238 21.57 -4.40 33.29
N ARG A 239 21.37 -4.98 34.47
CA ARG A 239 21.04 -6.40 34.64
C ARG A 239 19.53 -6.63 34.72
N GLY A 240 18.83 -5.66 35.29
CA GLY A 240 17.38 -5.65 35.48
C GLY A 240 16.90 -4.31 36.04
N GLY A 241 15.61 -4.26 36.39
CA GLY A 241 14.96 -3.13 37.08
C GLY A 241 15.09 -3.20 38.60
N ASP A 242 14.07 -2.73 39.32
CA ASP A 242 14.02 -2.72 40.79
C ASP A 242 14.27 -4.13 41.39
N ARG A 243 15.00 -4.17 42.52
CA ARG A 243 15.32 -5.41 43.27
C ARG A 243 16.04 -6.48 42.46
N THR A 244 16.85 -6.05 41.50
CA THR A 244 17.75 -6.95 40.76
C THR A 244 18.84 -7.50 41.68
N PHE A 245 19.36 -6.64 42.56
CA PHE A 245 20.35 -7.01 43.56
C PHE A 245 19.69 -7.48 44.85
N GLU A 246 20.44 -8.25 45.64
CA GLU A 246 19.99 -8.61 46.99
C GLU A 246 20.00 -7.36 47.86
N THR A 247 18.83 -6.99 48.38
CA THR A 247 18.64 -5.82 49.23
C THR A 247 18.17 -6.25 50.62
N VAL A 248 18.85 -5.78 51.65
CA VAL A 248 18.49 -5.97 53.07
C VAL A 248 18.25 -4.60 53.71
N SER A 249 17.36 -4.51 54.71
CA SER A 249 17.13 -3.25 55.41
C SER A 249 18.30 -2.88 56.31
N MET A 250 18.49 -1.59 56.58
CA MET A 250 19.48 -1.13 57.56
C MET A 250 19.20 -1.71 58.95
N THR A 251 17.92 -1.76 59.35
CA THR A 251 17.48 -2.32 60.63
C THR A 251 17.90 -3.79 60.76
N ASP A 252 17.76 -4.60 59.71
CA ASP A 252 18.18 -6.01 59.74
C ASP A 252 19.68 -6.18 59.99
N ILE A 253 20.51 -5.26 59.49
CA ILE A 253 21.95 -5.26 59.79
C ILE A 253 22.19 -4.85 61.24
N LEU A 254 21.56 -3.75 61.70
CA LEU A 254 21.73 -3.24 63.06
C LEU A 254 21.27 -4.26 64.11
N GLU A 255 20.25 -5.05 63.83
CA GLU A 255 19.73 -6.08 64.73
C GLU A 255 20.41 -7.46 64.55
N ASN A 256 21.42 -7.57 63.67
CA ASN A 256 22.11 -8.82 63.33
C ASN A 256 21.16 -9.93 62.83
N LYS A 257 20.13 -9.58 62.05
CA LYS A 257 19.19 -10.53 61.44
C LYS A 257 19.73 -11.18 60.17
N VAL A 258 20.81 -10.66 59.59
CA VAL A 258 21.50 -11.28 58.45
C VAL A 258 22.58 -12.26 58.88
N PRO A 259 22.94 -13.26 58.05
CA PRO A 259 24.04 -14.18 58.35
C PRO A 259 25.38 -13.45 58.65
N PRO A 260 26.21 -13.93 59.59
CA PRO A 260 27.46 -13.24 59.97
C PRO A 260 28.48 -13.05 58.83
N ASN A 261 28.40 -13.86 57.77
CA ASN A 261 29.24 -13.81 56.59
C ASN A 261 28.51 -13.24 55.35
N TRP A 262 27.33 -12.64 55.52
CA TRP A 262 26.49 -12.16 54.42
C TRP A 262 27.22 -11.19 53.48
N GLY A 263 27.99 -10.26 54.04
CA GLY A 263 28.76 -9.26 53.29
C GLY A 263 30.18 -9.68 52.92
N ARG A 264 30.60 -10.90 53.26
CA ARG A 264 31.99 -11.35 53.07
C ARG A 264 32.35 -11.46 51.60
N ASP A 265 33.50 -10.91 51.23
CA ASP A 265 34.02 -10.96 49.85
C ASP A 265 33.08 -10.31 48.79
N ARG A 266 32.16 -9.44 49.21
CA ARG A 266 31.20 -8.71 48.35
C ARG A 266 31.48 -7.20 48.30
N VAL A 267 30.88 -6.52 47.33
CA VAL A 267 30.66 -5.07 47.36
C VAL A 267 29.34 -4.80 48.07
N ILE A 268 29.36 -3.99 49.12
CA ILE A 268 28.17 -3.62 49.89
C ILE A 268 27.89 -2.14 49.66
N LEU A 269 26.75 -1.84 49.04
CA LEU A 269 26.27 -0.49 48.80
C LEU A 269 25.25 -0.12 49.87
N ILE A 270 25.36 1.07 50.46
CA ILE A 270 24.45 1.59 51.47
C ILE A 270 23.81 2.85 50.90
N GLY A 271 22.50 2.86 50.75
CA GLY A 271 21.79 3.96 50.11
C GLY A 271 20.31 4.02 50.43
N LYS A 272 19.67 5.11 50.01
CA LYS A 272 18.24 5.34 50.24
C LYS A 272 17.42 4.63 49.17
N VAL A 273 16.39 3.89 49.59
CA VAL A 273 15.49 3.14 48.68
C VAL A 273 14.00 3.44 48.91
N GLY A 274 13.66 4.17 49.99
CA GLY A 274 12.29 4.59 50.29
C GLY A 274 11.70 5.61 49.31
N GLU A 275 10.38 5.60 49.16
CA GLU A 275 9.63 6.44 48.20
C GLU A 275 9.65 7.95 48.53
N SER A 276 9.81 8.31 49.80
CA SER A 276 9.85 9.71 50.24
C SER A 276 11.18 10.39 49.91
N PHE A 277 12.22 9.62 49.54
CA PHE A 277 13.51 10.17 49.18
C PHE A 277 13.53 10.65 47.72
N LYS A 278 14.20 11.78 47.46
CA LYS A 278 14.42 12.31 46.10
C LYS A 278 15.57 11.60 45.37
N ASP A 279 15.63 10.27 45.47
CA ASP A 279 16.71 9.43 44.93
C ASP A 279 16.16 8.27 44.07
N LEU A 280 15.00 8.50 43.45
CA LEU A 280 14.34 7.57 42.55
C LEU A 280 14.44 8.11 41.11
N PHE A 281 14.85 7.25 40.18
CA PHE A 281 15.15 7.63 38.80
C PHE A 281 14.54 6.66 37.79
N PHE A 282 14.21 7.16 36.61
CA PHE A 282 13.72 6.34 35.51
C PHE A 282 14.87 5.73 34.71
N THR A 283 14.72 4.48 34.32
CA THR A 283 15.69 3.71 33.55
C THR A 283 14.99 2.91 32.45
N PRO A 284 15.73 2.25 31.55
CA PRO A 284 15.13 1.38 30.52
C PRO A 284 14.11 0.35 31.03
N TYR A 285 14.22 -0.05 32.30
CA TYR A 285 13.31 -0.99 32.96
C TYR A 285 12.10 -0.34 33.62
N SER A 286 12.08 0.99 33.77
CA SER A 286 11.03 1.70 34.48
C SER A 286 9.72 1.81 33.72
N SER A 287 9.75 1.86 32.39
CA SER A 287 8.54 2.00 31.57
C SER A 287 7.92 0.64 31.21
N GLY A 288 6.62 0.45 31.46
CA GLY A 288 5.86 -0.72 31.01
C GLY A 288 5.14 -0.48 29.67
N LEU A 289 4.76 -1.56 28.97
CA LEU A 289 3.84 -1.45 27.82
C LEU A 289 2.42 -1.04 28.28
N ILE A 290 2.09 -1.40 29.53
CA ILE A 290 0.85 -1.09 30.25
C ILE A 290 1.26 -0.86 31.71
N GLY A 291 0.83 0.25 32.32
CA GLY A 291 1.12 0.59 33.72
C GLY A 291 1.80 1.95 33.89
N LEU A 292 1.89 2.41 35.13
CA LEU A 292 2.65 3.60 35.48
C LEU A 292 4.15 3.25 35.51
N PRO A 293 5.04 4.15 35.09
CA PRO A 293 6.47 3.90 35.19
C PRO A 293 6.93 3.74 36.64
N GLU A 294 7.72 2.70 36.92
CA GLU A 294 8.29 2.43 38.25
C GLU A 294 9.76 2.85 38.28
N PRO A 295 10.12 3.91 39.04
CA PRO A 295 11.51 4.34 39.15
C PRO A 295 12.33 3.36 40.01
N ILE A 296 13.65 3.40 39.88
CA ILE A 296 14.58 2.63 40.72
C ILE A 296 15.46 3.56 41.56
N ALA A 297 15.97 3.06 42.67
CA ALA A 297 16.84 3.82 43.57
C ALA A 297 18.21 4.15 42.92
N GLY A 298 18.75 5.34 43.21
CA GLY A 298 20.08 5.79 42.73
C GLY A 298 21.18 4.78 43.05
N VAL A 299 21.17 4.26 44.28
CA VAL A 299 22.09 3.21 44.74
C VAL A 299 22.04 1.94 43.86
N GLU A 300 20.88 1.60 43.30
CA GLU A 300 20.72 0.44 42.41
C GLU A 300 21.24 0.71 40.98
N ILE A 301 21.21 1.97 40.52
CA ILE A 301 21.91 2.38 39.28
C ILE A 301 23.42 2.22 39.49
N HIS A 302 23.95 2.68 40.62
CA HIS A 302 25.36 2.51 40.94
C HIS A 302 25.76 1.04 41.09
N ALA A 303 24.90 0.19 41.66
CA ALA A 303 25.07 -1.26 41.69
C ALA A 303 25.15 -1.88 40.29
N ASN A 304 24.26 -1.49 39.37
CA ASN A 304 24.29 -1.94 37.98
C ASN A 304 25.59 -1.56 37.28
N LEU A 305 26.05 -0.31 37.45
CA LEU A 305 27.28 0.17 36.83
C LEU A 305 28.53 -0.52 37.43
N THR A 306 28.61 -0.67 38.76
CA THR A 306 29.69 -1.43 39.41
C THR A 306 29.69 -2.89 38.96
N SER A 307 28.52 -3.52 38.86
CA SER A 307 28.38 -4.88 38.34
C SER A 307 28.87 -5.00 36.90
N GLN A 308 28.50 -4.05 36.03
CA GLN A 308 28.98 -3.98 34.66
C GLN A 308 30.50 -3.91 34.59
N LEU A 309 31.13 -3.04 35.39
CA LEU A 309 32.59 -2.88 35.42
C LEU A 309 33.32 -4.14 35.88
N ILE A 310 32.87 -4.75 36.99
CA ILE A 310 33.47 -5.99 37.52
C ILE A 310 33.31 -7.13 36.50
N SER A 311 32.12 -7.29 35.92
CA SER A 311 31.83 -8.37 34.95
C SER A 311 32.58 -8.16 33.63
N ALA A 312 32.68 -6.92 33.15
CA ALA A 312 33.49 -6.59 31.99
C ALA A 312 34.96 -6.97 32.25
N ALA A 313 35.50 -6.62 33.42
CA ALA A 313 36.87 -6.91 33.78
C ALA A 313 37.18 -8.42 33.90
N LEU A 314 36.32 -9.17 34.61
CA LEU A 314 36.57 -10.57 34.94
C LEU A 314 36.06 -11.55 33.89
N GLU A 315 34.90 -11.28 33.29
CA GLU A 315 34.18 -12.21 32.42
C GLU A 315 34.19 -11.76 30.96
N GLY A 316 34.57 -10.51 30.67
CA GLY A 316 34.45 -9.95 29.33
C GLY A 316 33.00 -9.64 28.94
N ARG A 317 32.13 -9.33 29.93
CA ARG A 317 30.73 -8.93 29.67
C ARG A 317 30.71 -7.77 28.64
N PRO A 318 29.96 -7.90 27.54
CA PRO A 318 30.00 -6.94 26.45
C PRO A 318 29.44 -5.57 26.90
N LEU A 319 30.12 -4.53 26.45
CA LEU A 319 29.66 -3.14 26.52
C LEU A 319 28.86 -2.82 25.26
N PHE A 320 27.87 -1.94 25.38
CA PHE A 320 27.15 -1.46 24.22
C PHE A 320 28.04 -0.59 23.34
N LYS A 321 27.98 -0.85 22.05
CA LYS A 321 28.66 -0.09 21.00
C LYS A 321 27.75 0.01 19.78
N SER A 322 28.00 1.04 18.98
CA SER A 322 27.22 1.31 17.77
C SER A 322 28.13 1.31 16.53
N TRP A 323 27.52 1.38 15.35
CA TRP A 323 28.27 1.59 14.13
C TRP A 323 28.70 3.05 13.98
N PRO A 324 29.80 3.31 13.24
CA PRO A 324 30.12 4.67 12.85
C PRO A 324 29.09 5.20 11.85
N ASP A 325 28.86 6.51 11.87
CA ASP A 325 27.88 7.22 11.04
C ASP A 325 27.82 6.75 9.56
N PRO A 326 28.94 6.58 8.83
CA PRO A 326 28.88 6.16 7.43
C PRO A 326 28.23 4.79 7.21
N LEU A 327 28.45 3.84 8.12
CA LEU A 327 27.84 2.52 8.06
C LEU A 327 26.34 2.59 8.34
N GLU A 328 25.91 3.45 9.26
CA GLU A 328 24.49 3.70 9.51
C GLU A 328 23.80 4.34 8.30
N TYR A 329 24.45 5.28 7.60
CA TYR A 329 23.88 5.85 6.37
C TYR A 329 23.76 4.80 5.25
N LEU A 330 24.77 3.95 5.08
CA LEU A 330 24.68 2.82 4.15
C LEU A 330 23.57 1.85 4.52
N TRP A 331 23.33 1.63 5.82
CA TRP A 331 22.25 0.82 6.33
C TRP A 331 20.87 1.40 5.99
N ILE A 332 20.68 2.72 6.16
CA ILE A 332 19.45 3.42 5.78
C ILE A 332 19.20 3.31 4.26
N ILE A 333 20.25 3.51 3.45
CA ILE A 333 20.19 3.39 1.99
C ILE A 333 19.84 1.96 1.57
N PHE A 334 20.44 0.95 2.22
CA PHE A 334 20.16 -0.45 1.95
C PHE A 334 18.68 -0.78 2.15
N TRP A 335 18.10 -0.43 3.31
CA TRP A 335 16.69 -0.71 3.60
C TRP A 335 15.72 0.11 2.75
N SER A 336 16.10 1.33 2.37
CA SER A 336 15.39 2.12 1.37
C SER A 336 15.35 1.37 0.03
N GLY A 337 16.48 0.80 -0.38
CA GLY A 337 16.63 0.01 -1.61
C GLY A 337 15.84 -1.29 -1.58
N VAL A 338 15.80 -1.98 -0.43
CA VAL A 338 14.97 -3.18 -0.22
C VAL A 338 13.49 -2.83 -0.39
N GLY A 339 13.00 -1.81 0.31
CA GLY A 339 11.60 -1.38 0.24
C GLY A 339 11.21 -0.94 -1.16
N ALA A 340 12.12 -0.21 -1.83
CA ALA A 340 11.96 0.21 -3.21
C ALA A 340 11.88 -0.99 -4.17
N THR A 341 12.82 -1.94 -4.05
CA THR A 341 12.92 -3.11 -4.94
C THR A 341 11.73 -4.04 -4.80
N LEU A 342 11.35 -4.39 -3.57
CA LEU A 342 10.18 -5.25 -3.30
C LEU A 342 8.89 -4.63 -3.85
N SER A 343 8.69 -3.33 -3.60
CA SER A 343 7.53 -2.62 -4.14
C SER A 343 7.53 -2.53 -5.65
N TRP A 344 8.70 -2.34 -6.25
CA TRP A 344 8.85 -2.22 -7.69
C TRP A 344 8.67 -3.56 -8.42
N GLN A 345 9.14 -4.67 -7.86
CA GLN A 345 8.96 -6.00 -8.46
C GLN A 345 7.48 -6.41 -8.54
N PHE A 346 6.67 -6.04 -7.56
CA PHE A 346 5.25 -6.39 -7.50
C PHE A 346 4.30 -5.29 -8.02
N ARG A 347 4.81 -4.33 -8.81
CA ARG A 347 4.04 -3.16 -9.26
C ARG A 347 2.95 -3.46 -10.30
N TYR A 348 3.05 -4.57 -11.04
CA TYR A 348 2.12 -4.93 -12.15
C TYR A 348 1.51 -6.32 -12.03
N ALA A 349 1.51 -6.91 -10.82
CA ALA A 349 0.88 -8.20 -10.61
C ALA A 349 -0.66 -8.08 -10.63
N GLU A 350 -1.30 -8.62 -11.67
CA GLU A 350 -2.75 -8.73 -11.84
C GLU A 350 -3.43 -9.55 -10.73
N GLY A 351 -4.68 -9.23 -10.39
CA GLY A 351 -5.51 -10.03 -9.47
C GLY A 351 -5.62 -9.42 -8.06
N VAL A 352 -6.70 -8.67 -7.85
CA VAL A 352 -6.99 -7.73 -6.74
C VAL A 352 -6.89 -8.32 -5.31
N LYS A 353 -6.78 -9.64 -5.11
CA LYS A 353 -6.75 -10.25 -3.75
C LYS A 353 -5.53 -11.12 -3.42
N TYR A 354 -5.01 -11.94 -4.35
CA TYR A 354 -4.00 -12.96 -3.99
C TYR A 354 -2.56 -12.44 -4.08
N LEU A 355 -2.30 -11.44 -4.94
CA LEU A 355 -0.97 -10.86 -5.15
C LEU A 355 -0.68 -9.63 -4.25
N SER A 356 -1.71 -8.99 -3.68
CA SER A 356 -1.51 -7.96 -2.64
C SER A 356 -0.95 -8.58 -1.35
N GLY A 357 -1.35 -9.82 -1.01
CA GLY A 357 -0.85 -10.56 0.15
C GLY A 357 0.64 -10.90 0.07
N LYS A 358 1.15 -11.34 -1.11
CA LYS A 358 2.59 -11.60 -1.29
C LYS A 358 3.43 -10.32 -1.18
N ARG A 359 2.92 -9.21 -1.72
CA ARG A 359 3.58 -7.91 -1.63
C ARG A 359 3.68 -7.45 -0.18
N TRP A 360 2.55 -7.37 0.54
CA TRP A 360 2.55 -6.98 1.95
C TRP A 360 3.33 -7.97 2.82
N GLY A 361 3.21 -9.28 2.54
CA GLY A 361 3.99 -10.33 3.20
C GLY A 361 5.50 -10.16 3.03
N SER A 362 5.98 -9.78 1.83
CA SER A 362 7.41 -9.51 1.61
C SER A 362 7.91 -8.28 2.35
N ILE A 363 7.10 -7.21 2.43
CA ILE A 363 7.46 -5.98 3.15
C ILE A 363 7.46 -6.22 4.66
N ILE A 364 6.43 -6.90 5.19
CA ILE A 364 6.35 -7.29 6.60
C ILE A 364 7.51 -8.23 6.95
N GLY A 365 7.81 -9.21 6.09
CA GLY A 365 8.95 -10.10 6.25
C GLY A 365 10.27 -9.35 6.29
N ALA A 366 10.48 -8.37 5.42
CA ALA A 366 11.65 -7.51 5.40
C ALA A 366 11.79 -6.70 6.72
N GLY A 367 10.69 -6.08 7.18
CA GLY A 367 10.66 -5.40 8.48
C GLY A 367 10.93 -6.34 9.67
N GLY A 368 10.40 -7.56 9.62
CA GLY A 368 10.69 -8.60 10.61
C GLY A 368 12.16 -9.01 10.64
N VAL A 369 12.80 -9.16 9.47
CA VAL A 369 14.24 -9.45 9.38
C VAL A 369 15.06 -8.33 9.99
N LEU A 370 14.75 -7.06 9.69
CA LEU A 370 15.40 -5.89 10.30
C LEU A 370 15.30 -5.93 11.84
N GLY A 371 14.09 -6.12 12.38
CA GLY A 371 13.86 -6.18 13.82
C GLY A 371 14.60 -7.34 14.48
N VAL A 372 14.48 -8.56 13.94
CA VAL A 372 15.15 -9.75 14.50
C VAL A 372 16.67 -9.62 14.42
N SER A 373 17.23 -9.14 13.31
CA SER A 373 18.69 -9.02 13.17
C SER A 373 19.27 -7.98 14.14
N THR A 374 18.58 -6.86 14.33
CA THR A 374 19.03 -5.80 15.23
C THR A 374 18.86 -6.19 16.70
N TYR A 375 17.79 -6.92 17.05
CA TYR A 375 17.62 -7.50 18.39
C TYR A 375 18.71 -8.54 18.71
N LEU A 376 19.04 -9.44 17.77
CA LEU A 376 20.13 -10.40 17.98
C LEU A 376 21.50 -9.70 18.12
N ALA A 377 21.73 -8.64 17.36
CA ALA A 377 22.93 -7.81 17.51
C ALA A 377 22.97 -7.15 18.90
N PHE A 378 21.82 -6.64 19.37
CA PHE A 378 21.66 -6.02 20.68
C PHE A 378 22.02 -6.96 21.83
N LEU A 379 21.59 -8.22 21.78
CA LEU A 379 21.96 -9.24 22.77
C LEU A 379 23.48 -9.48 22.88
N ASN A 380 24.23 -9.13 21.84
CA ASN A 380 25.69 -9.23 21.78
C ASN A 380 26.41 -7.88 22.05
N GLY A 381 25.69 -6.87 22.56
CA GLY A 381 26.24 -5.54 22.86
C GLY A 381 26.33 -4.61 21.66
N TRP A 382 25.65 -4.90 20.55
CA TRP A 382 25.59 -3.98 19.40
C TRP A 382 24.26 -3.26 19.33
N TRP A 383 24.25 -1.95 19.59
CA TRP A 383 23.09 -1.12 19.37
C TRP A 383 23.10 -0.59 17.94
N LEU A 384 22.30 -1.23 17.07
CA LEU A 384 22.13 -0.84 15.68
C LEU A 384 20.81 -0.07 15.52
N PRO A 385 20.79 1.06 14.78
CA PRO A 385 19.57 1.82 14.57
C PRO A 385 18.54 1.00 13.77
N VAL A 386 17.28 1.14 14.16
CA VAL A 386 16.14 0.41 13.59
C VAL A 386 15.13 1.37 12.99
N VAL A 387 14.87 2.50 13.64
CA VAL A 387 13.85 3.47 13.27
C VAL A 387 14.15 4.12 11.92
N PRO A 388 15.34 4.71 11.65
CA PRO A 388 15.62 5.27 10.33
C PRO A 388 15.55 4.21 9.21
N PRO A 389 16.16 3.02 9.31
CA PRO A 389 16.01 1.97 8.29
C PRO A 389 14.58 1.48 8.10
N PHE A 390 13.78 1.38 9.17
CA PHE A 390 12.38 1.01 9.07
C PHE A 390 11.56 2.10 8.33
N LEU A 391 11.78 3.37 8.67
CA LEU A 391 11.17 4.50 7.98
C LEU A 391 11.61 4.59 6.52
N SER A 392 12.85 4.23 6.19
CA SER A 392 13.31 4.22 4.81
C SER A 392 12.70 3.08 3.99
N LEU A 393 12.56 1.88 4.57
CA LEU A 393 11.82 0.76 4.00
C LEU A 393 10.35 1.13 3.72
N ALA A 394 9.65 1.64 4.75
CA ALA A 394 8.24 2.01 4.67
C ALA A 394 8.02 3.22 3.75
N GLY A 395 8.85 4.25 3.86
CA GLY A 395 8.81 5.46 3.05
C GLY A 395 9.02 5.17 1.56
N SER A 396 10.00 4.32 1.21
CA SER A 396 10.24 3.91 -0.18
C SER A 396 9.09 3.09 -0.73
N THR A 397 8.52 2.21 0.10
CA THR A 397 7.31 1.45 -0.24
C THR A 397 6.16 2.40 -0.56
N MET A 398 5.88 3.38 0.30
CA MET A 398 4.82 4.37 0.11
C MET A 398 5.06 5.24 -1.13
N ALA A 399 6.27 5.76 -1.30
CA ALA A 399 6.64 6.63 -2.42
C ALA A 399 6.46 5.93 -3.77
N ILE A 400 6.93 4.68 -3.89
CA ILE A 400 6.76 3.90 -5.12
C ILE A 400 5.29 3.56 -5.38
N THR A 401 4.54 3.19 -4.34
CA THR A 401 3.10 2.90 -4.47
C THR A 401 2.35 4.12 -4.96
N ALA A 402 2.60 5.28 -4.35
CA ALA A 402 1.97 6.54 -4.72
C ALA A 402 2.33 6.95 -6.15
N TYR A 403 3.60 6.78 -6.55
CA TYR A 403 4.06 7.02 -7.92
C TYR A 403 3.30 6.15 -8.93
N VAL A 404 3.27 4.83 -8.71
CA VAL A 404 2.57 3.88 -9.60
C VAL A 404 1.08 4.18 -9.68
N ALA A 405 0.43 4.43 -8.53
CA ALA A 405 -0.99 4.75 -8.47
C ALA A 405 -1.32 6.05 -9.21
N ARG A 406 -0.49 7.09 -9.05
CA ARG A 406 -0.66 8.37 -9.76
C ARG A 406 -0.52 8.19 -11.26
N THR A 407 0.53 7.51 -11.73
CA THR A 407 0.73 7.31 -13.17
C THR A 407 -0.35 6.42 -13.78
N ALA A 408 -0.81 5.39 -13.06
CA ALA A 408 -1.94 4.56 -13.49
C ALA A 408 -3.23 5.39 -13.63
N GLY A 409 -3.50 6.31 -12.68
CA GLY A 409 -4.63 7.24 -12.75
C GLY A 409 -4.55 8.20 -13.94
N GLU A 410 -3.36 8.75 -14.23
CA GLU A 410 -3.12 9.62 -15.40
C GLU A 410 -3.35 8.88 -16.72
N ILE A 411 -2.95 7.60 -16.81
CA ILE A 411 -3.19 6.76 -17.99
C ILE A 411 -4.69 6.49 -18.18
N ARG A 412 -5.41 6.05 -17.13
CA ARG A 412 -6.87 5.85 -17.22
C ARG A 412 -7.60 7.13 -17.61
N LYS A 413 -7.12 8.30 -17.19
CA LYS A 413 -7.68 9.59 -17.61
C LYS A 413 -7.46 9.87 -19.10
N THR A 414 -6.35 9.42 -19.67
CA THR A 414 -5.96 9.71 -21.08
C THR A 414 -6.57 8.73 -22.08
N PHE A 415 -6.64 7.44 -21.72
CA PHE A 415 -7.08 6.35 -22.61
C PHE A 415 -8.49 5.83 -22.30
N GLY A 416 -9.21 6.49 -21.40
CA GLY A 416 -10.60 6.15 -21.06
C GLY A 416 -10.74 5.30 -19.79
N ARG A 417 -11.89 5.46 -19.11
CA ARG A 417 -12.23 4.79 -17.85
C ARG A 417 -12.35 3.26 -18.00
N TYR A 418 -12.54 2.77 -19.22
CA TYR A 418 -12.88 1.37 -19.52
C TYR A 418 -11.69 0.51 -19.94
N LEU A 419 -10.45 1.01 -19.81
CA LEU A 419 -9.28 0.16 -19.99
C LEU A 419 -9.17 -0.89 -18.88
N THR A 420 -8.78 -2.11 -19.26
CA THR A 420 -8.42 -3.16 -18.32
C THR A 420 -7.11 -2.82 -17.59
N ASP A 421 -6.94 -3.37 -16.39
CA ASP A 421 -5.71 -3.20 -15.60
C ASP A 421 -4.46 -3.67 -16.37
N GLN A 422 -4.62 -4.72 -17.17
CA GLN A 422 -3.59 -5.26 -18.04
C GLN A 422 -3.11 -4.23 -19.08
N VAL A 423 -4.05 -3.55 -19.73
CA VAL A 423 -3.71 -2.53 -20.73
C VAL A 423 -3.04 -1.31 -20.08
N VAL A 424 -3.53 -0.89 -18.91
CA VAL A 424 -2.89 0.19 -18.12
C VAL A 424 -1.46 -0.19 -17.72
N ALA A 425 -1.24 -1.42 -17.25
CA ALA A 425 0.09 -1.93 -16.89
C ALA A 425 1.05 -1.92 -18.09
N ASN A 426 0.60 -2.41 -19.25
CA ASN A 426 1.40 -2.40 -20.47
C ASN A 426 1.78 -0.98 -20.93
N LEU A 427 0.86 -0.02 -20.81
CA LEU A 427 1.12 1.39 -21.13
C LEU A 427 2.11 2.05 -20.16
N LEU A 428 2.11 1.66 -18.88
CA LEU A 428 3.08 2.14 -17.89
C LEU A 428 4.51 1.68 -18.19
N GLU A 429 4.66 0.48 -18.76
CA GLU A 429 5.97 -0.07 -19.15
C GLU A 429 6.48 0.50 -20.47
N ASN A 430 5.58 0.72 -21.44
CA ASN A 430 5.91 1.19 -22.78
C ASN A 430 5.22 2.53 -23.10
N PRO A 431 5.69 3.65 -22.50
CA PRO A 431 5.11 4.98 -22.72
C PRO A 431 5.34 5.54 -24.14
N ALA A 432 5.95 4.79 -25.06
CA ALA A 432 6.16 5.24 -26.42
C ALA A 432 4.84 5.54 -27.16
N GLY A 433 3.76 4.81 -26.83
CA GLY A 433 2.41 5.06 -27.34
C GLY A 433 1.70 6.30 -26.77
N LEU A 434 2.31 7.02 -25.81
CA LEU A 434 1.77 8.26 -25.22
C LEU A 434 2.13 9.54 -26.00
N LYS A 435 3.00 9.45 -27.00
CA LYS A 435 3.45 10.64 -27.74
C LYS A 435 2.32 11.22 -28.59
N MET A 436 2.33 12.54 -28.76
CA MET A 436 1.45 13.24 -29.72
C MET A 436 1.82 12.84 -31.15
N GLY A 437 0.80 12.66 -31.99
CA GLY A 437 0.94 12.05 -33.30
C GLY A 437 0.52 10.58 -33.26
N GLY A 438 -0.30 10.18 -34.23
CA GLY A 438 -0.74 8.81 -34.34
C GLY A 438 0.22 7.95 -35.15
N GLU A 439 0.23 6.65 -34.86
CA GLU A 439 0.87 5.65 -35.71
C GLU A 439 -0.17 5.01 -36.63
N ARG A 440 0.25 4.71 -37.86
CA ARG A 440 -0.58 3.92 -38.77
C ARG A 440 -0.52 2.47 -38.31
N LYS A 441 -1.67 1.91 -37.99
CA LYS A 441 -1.80 0.56 -37.46
C LYS A 441 -2.98 -0.14 -38.10
N LYS A 442 -2.80 -1.42 -38.44
CA LYS A 442 -3.90 -2.29 -38.84
C LYS A 442 -4.57 -2.80 -37.57
N ILE A 443 -5.86 -2.54 -37.41
CA ILE A 443 -6.66 -2.96 -36.26
C ILE A 443 -8.00 -3.50 -36.74
N THR A 444 -8.71 -4.23 -35.87
CA THR A 444 -10.11 -4.60 -36.09
C THR A 444 -11.02 -3.69 -35.29
N ILE A 445 -12.06 -3.15 -35.95
CA ILE A 445 -12.99 -2.18 -35.40
C ILE A 445 -14.37 -2.83 -35.38
N LEU A 446 -15.02 -2.80 -34.22
CA LEU A 446 -16.41 -3.23 -34.05
C LEU A 446 -17.25 -1.99 -33.70
N THR A 447 -18.37 -1.84 -34.38
CA THR A 447 -19.40 -0.85 -34.06
C THR A 447 -20.73 -1.53 -33.84
N SER A 448 -21.46 -1.17 -32.78
CA SER A 448 -22.83 -1.62 -32.54
C SER A 448 -23.77 -0.44 -32.31
N ASP A 449 -25.06 -0.66 -32.54
CA ASP A 449 -26.14 0.33 -32.43
C ASP A 449 -27.47 -0.37 -32.10
N LEU A 450 -28.35 0.28 -31.32
CA LEU A 450 -29.67 -0.28 -31.00
C LEU A 450 -30.70 0.15 -32.06
N ARG A 451 -31.27 -0.84 -32.76
CA ARG A 451 -32.22 -0.62 -33.84
C ARG A 451 -33.50 0.02 -33.33
N GLY A 452 -33.83 1.18 -33.89
CA GLY A 452 -35.05 1.92 -33.55
C GLY A 452 -35.01 2.60 -32.19
N PHE A 453 -33.87 2.60 -31.48
CA PHE A 453 -33.81 3.12 -30.11
C PHE A 453 -34.07 4.62 -30.01
N THR A 454 -33.64 5.43 -30.98
CA THR A 454 -33.96 6.86 -31.03
C THR A 454 -35.47 7.08 -30.96
N ALA A 455 -36.26 6.36 -31.76
CA ALA A 455 -37.71 6.46 -31.77
C ALA A 455 -38.35 5.90 -30.48
N ILE A 456 -37.74 4.90 -29.85
CA ILE A 456 -38.15 4.40 -28.53
C ILE A 456 -37.90 5.49 -27.47
N SER A 457 -36.74 6.15 -27.50
CA SER A 457 -36.32 7.12 -26.50
C SER A 457 -37.17 8.39 -26.47
N GLU A 458 -37.70 8.82 -27.62
CA GLU A 458 -38.62 9.97 -27.71
C GLU A 458 -39.97 9.73 -27.01
N ARG A 459 -40.32 8.46 -26.77
CA ARG A 459 -41.60 8.05 -26.17
C ARG A 459 -41.49 7.65 -24.70
N LEU A 460 -40.28 7.57 -24.17
CA LEU A 460 -40.00 7.19 -22.78
C LEU A 460 -39.64 8.41 -21.94
N GLN A 461 -39.80 8.31 -20.62
CA GLN A 461 -39.28 9.35 -19.74
C GLN A 461 -37.74 9.35 -19.76
N PRO A 462 -37.07 10.52 -19.66
CA PRO A 462 -35.60 10.59 -19.70
C PRO A 462 -34.91 9.66 -18.71
N GLU A 463 -35.48 9.45 -17.51
CA GLU A 463 -34.97 8.55 -16.48
C GLU A 463 -34.99 7.08 -16.93
N GLU A 464 -36.03 6.68 -17.67
CA GLU A 464 -36.16 5.33 -18.23
C GLU A 464 -35.15 5.09 -19.35
N VAL A 465 -34.94 6.09 -20.22
CA VAL A 465 -33.90 6.06 -21.26
C VAL A 465 -32.52 5.86 -20.64
N VAL A 466 -32.19 6.64 -19.59
CA VAL A 466 -30.90 6.51 -18.88
C VAL A 466 -30.78 5.15 -18.19
N LYS A 467 -31.87 4.63 -17.60
CA LYS A 467 -31.89 3.31 -16.98
C LYS A 467 -31.62 2.20 -17.99
N ILE A 468 -32.26 2.24 -19.16
CA ILE A 468 -32.02 1.29 -20.26
C ILE A 468 -30.57 1.36 -20.71
N LEU A 469 -30.07 2.56 -21.03
CA LEU A 469 -28.71 2.75 -21.52
C LEU A 469 -27.67 2.26 -20.52
N ASN A 470 -27.78 2.63 -19.25
CA ASN A 470 -26.82 2.19 -18.23
C ASN A 470 -26.82 0.67 -18.05
N PHE A 471 -28.00 0.03 -18.12
CA PHE A 471 -28.10 -1.42 -17.99
C PHE A 471 -27.51 -2.15 -19.21
N TYR A 472 -27.86 -1.72 -20.42
CA TYR A 472 -27.35 -2.26 -21.68
C TYR A 472 -25.83 -2.05 -21.80
N LEU A 473 -25.36 -0.81 -21.69
CA LEU A 473 -23.93 -0.47 -21.81
C LEU A 473 -23.09 -1.16 -20.73
N GLY A 474 -23.64 -1.37 -19.53
CA GLY A 474 -22.99 -2.14 -18.47
C GLY A 474 -22.70 -3.58 -18.87
N HIS A 475 -23.70 -4.30 -19.40
CA HIS A 475 -23.53 -5.68 -19.87
C HIS A 475 -22.57 -5.76 -21.06
N MET A 476 -22.71 -4.85 -22.03
CA MET A 476 -21.82 -4.82 -23.19
C MET A 476 -20.37 -4.55 -22.78
N ALA A 477 -20.14 -3.63 -21.84
CA ALA A 477 -18.79 -3.30 -21.38
C ALA A 477 -18.07 -4.49 -20.72
N GLU A 478 -18.80 -5.31 -19.95
CA GLU A 478 -18.25 -6.52 -19.32
C GLU A 478 -17.85 -7.58 -20.36
N ILE A 479 -18.69 -7.78 -21.38
CA ILE A 479 -18.40 -8.71 -22.49
C ILE A 479 -17.19 -8.21 -23.28
N ILE A 480 -17.19 -6.96 -23.71
CA ILE A 480 -16.08 -6.36 -24.47
C ILE A 480 -14.77 -6.48 -23.69
N THR A 481 -14.80 -6.24 -22.37
CA THR A 481 -13.65 -6.42 -21.47
C THR A 481 -13.16 -7.87 -21.45
N THR A 482 -14.07 -8.85 -21.41
CA THR A 482 -13.75 -10.29 -21.40
C THR A 482 -12.99 -10.70 -22.66
N TYR A 483 -13.37 -10.15 -23.81
CA TYR A 483 -12.68 -10.37 -25.08
C TYR A 483 -11.48 -9.43 -25.32
N GLN A 484 -11.09 -8.67 -24.31
CA GLN A 484 -9.99 -7.71 -24.33
C GLN A 484 -10.10 -6.69 -25.49
N GLY A 485 -11.33 -6.23 -25.76
CA GLY A 485 -11.60 -5.09 -26.62
C GLY A 485 -11.48 -3.78 -25.85
N THR A 486 -11.00 -2.74 -26.51
CA THR A 486 -10.91 -1.39 -25.94
C THR A 486 -12.10 -0.57 -26.40
N ILE A 487 -12.98 -0.18 -25.48
CA ILE A 487 -14.09 0.75 -25.77
C ILE A 487 -13.50 2.14 -26.00
N ASP A 488 -13.62 2.66 -27.22
CA ASP A 488 -13.17 4.01 -27.56
C ASP A 488 -14.19 5.06 -27.08
N GLU A 489 -15.47 4.85 -27.41
CA GLU A 489 -16.57 5.68 -26.94
C GLU A 489 -17.93 5.00 -27.00
N PHE A 490 -18.85 5.53 -26.18
CA PHE A 490 -20.28 5.34 -26.30
C PHE A 490 -20.88 6.56 -27.00
N MET A 491 -21.60 6.32 -28.10
CA MET A 491 -22.22 7.34 -28.94
C MET A 491 -23.74 7.28 -28.77
N GLY A 492 -24.23 7.68 -27.61
CA GLY A 492 -25.64 7.43 -27.24
C GLY A 492 -25.85 5.96 -26.89
N ASP A 493 -26.58 5.25 -27.74
CA ASP A 493 -26.81 3.80 -27.69
C ASP A 493 -25.78 2.99 -28.52
N GLY A 494 -24.97 3.68 -29.33
CA GLY A 494 -23.91 3.07 -30.12
C GLY A 494 -22.62 2.81 -29.33
N ILE A 495 -21.88 1.76 -29.69
CA ILE A 495 -20.61 1.40 -29.07
C ILE A 495 -19.52 1.27 -30.14
N LEU A 496 -18.38 1.94 -29.93
CA LEU A 496 -17.17 1.77 -30.75
C LEU A 496 -16.09 1.01 -29.97
N VAL A 497 -15.64 -0.11 -30.52
CA VAL A 497 -14.65 -1.00 -29.88
C VAL A 497 -13.47 -1.25 -30.82
N LEU A 498 -12.28 -1.20 -30.23
CA LEU A 498 -11.00 -1.41 -30.92
C LEU A 498 -10.36 -2.72 -30.45
N PHE A 499 -9.96 -3.55 -31.41
CA PHE A 499 -9.13 -4.72 -31.20
C PHE A 499 -7.80 -4.45 -31.91
N GLY A 500 -6.73 -4.33 -31.12
CA GLY A 500 -5.40 -3.96 -31.61
C GLY A 500 -4.91 -2.58 -31.21
N ALA A 501 -5.68 -1.83 -30.43
CA ALA A 501 -5.27 -0.57 -29.83
C ALA A 501 -5.74 -0.48 -28.37
N PRO A 502 -4.91 0.01 -27.42
CA PRO A 502 -3.55 0.52 -27.61
C PRO A 502 -2.49 -0.61 -27.73
N THR A 503 -2.84 -1.85 -27.44
CA THR A 503 -1.96 -3.03 -27.54
C THR A 503 -2.43 -3.98 -28.63
N SER A 504 -1.50 -4.63 -29.34
CA SER A 504 -1.81 -5.60 -30.40
C SER A 504 -1.58 -7.05 -30.01
N GLN A 505 -2.37 -7.92 -30.62
CA GLN A 505 -2.27 -9.39 -30.52
C GLN A 505 -2.55 -10.00 -31.90
N GLU A 506 -2.19 -11.26 -32.12
CA GLU A 506 -2.35 -11.90 -33.44
C GLU A 506 -3.81 -12.27 -33.75
N ASP A 507 -4.66 -12.45 -32.75
CA ASP A 507 -6.03 -12.96 -32.85
C ASP A 507 -7.11 -11.85 -32.81
N GLU A 508 -6.74 -10.59 -33.08
CA GLU A 508 -7.61 -9.41 -32.95
C GLU A 508 -8.96 -9.57 -33.68
N ALA A 509 -8.93 -10.09 -34.92
CA ALA A 509 -10.14 -10.28 -35.72
C ALA A 509 -11.04 -11.39 -35.16
N GLN A 510 -10.46 -12.48 -34.64
CA GLN A 510 -11.20 -13.59 -34.03
C GLN A 510 -11.89 -13.14 -32.75
N ARG A 511 -11.17 -12.41 -31.87
CA ARG A 511 -11.73 -11.84 -30.64
C ARG A 511 -12.84 -10.84 -30.93
N ALA A 512 -12.68 -10.00 -31.96
CA ALA A 512 -13.73 -9.06 -32.36
C ALA A 512 -15.03 -9.77 -32.77
N VAL A 513 -14.92 -10.82 -33.59
CA VAL A 513 -16.08 -11.60 -34.04
C VAL A 513 -16.71 -12.36 -32.88
N ALA A 514 -15.91 -13.04 -32.05
CA ALA A 514 -16.40 -13.73 -30.85
C ALA A 514 -17.10 -12.78 -29.88
N CYS A 515 -16.53 -11.59 -29.67
CA CYS A 515 -17.14 -10.53 -28.87
C CYS A 515 -18.49 -10.11 -29.45
N GLY A 516 -18.58 -9.89 -30.77
CA GLY A 516 -19.84 -9.55 -31.43
C GLY A 516 -20.92 -10.62 -31.23
N VAL A 517 -20.56 -11.90 -31.38
CA VAL A 517 -21.50 -13.01 -31.15
C VAL A 517 -21.94 -13.06 -29.69
N ALA A 518 -21.02 -12.93 -28.74
CA ALA A 518 -21.35 -12.90 -27.31
C ALA A 518 -22.25 -11.71 -26.94
N MET A 519 -21.99 -10.53 -27.50
CA MET A 519 -22.82 -9.33 -27.32
C MET A 519 -24.25 -9.57 -27.82
N GLN A 520 -24.42 -10.17 -29.00
CA GLN A 520 -25.75 -10.52 -29.51
C GLN A 520 -26.47 -11.55 -28.63
N LEU A 521 -25.77 -12.58 -28.16
CA LEU A 521 -26.35 -13.58 -27.26
C LEU A 521 -26.80 -12.98 -25.91
N ALA A 522 -26.07 -11.97 -25.42
CA ALA A 522 -26.41 -11.25 -24.20
C ALA A 522 -27.67 -10.37 -24.34
N MET A 523 -28.16 -10.11 -25.55
CA MET A 523 -29.44 -9.41 -25.74
C MET A 523 -30.63 -10.20 -25.21
N LYS A 524 -30.53 -11.54 -25.08
CA LYS A 524 -31.60 -12.35 -24.50
C LYS A 524 -31.87 -12.01 -23.03
N PRO A 525 -30.91 -12.15 -22.09
CA PRO A 525 -31.15 -11.76 -20.70
C PRO A 525 -31.44 -10.26 -20.54
N ILE A 526 -30.88 -9.40 -21.40
CA ILE A 526 -31.22 -7.96 -21.38
C ILE A 526 -32.70 -7.74 -21.70
N ASN A 527 -33.23 -8.42 -22.71
CA ASN A 527 -34.64 -8.31 -23.09
C ASN A 527 -35.59 -8.99 -22.10
N GLU A 528 -35.15 -10.03 -21.40
CA GLU A 528 -35.90 -10.58 -20.27
C GLU A 528 -36.06 -9.53 -19.16
N GLN A 529 -35.01 -8.73 -18.91
CA GLN A 529 -35.09 -7.60 -17.98
C GLN A 529 -35.97 -6.46 -18.49
N MET A 530 -35.90 -6.12 -19.78
CA MET A 530 -36.79 -5.10 -20.38
C MET A 530 -38.25 -5.49 -20.18
N LYS A 531 -38.59 -6.76 -20.42
CA LYS A 531 -39.94 -7.29 -20.19
C LYS A 531 -40.38 -7.18 -18.73
N GLN A 532 -39.49 -7.45 -17.77
CA GLN A 532 -39.79 -7.27 -16.34
C GLN A 532 -40.03 -5.80 -15.96
N TRP A 533 -39.41 -4.86 -16.68
CA TRP A 533 -39.62 -3.43 -16.50
C TRP A 533 -40.79 -2.88 -17.31
N ASP A 534 -41.53 -3.73 -18.02
CA ASP A 534 -42.60 -3.33 -18.95
C ASP A 534 -42.11 -2.35 -20.04
N LEU A 535 -40.85 -2.54 -20.49
CA LEU A 535 -40.19 -1.72 -21.50
C LEU A 535 -40.07 -2.48 -22.84
N PRO A 536 -40.00 -1.76 -23.97
CA PRO A 536 -39.87 -2.37 -25.29
C PRO A 536 -38.64 -3.27 -25.43
N LYS A 537 -38.79 -4.34 -26.22
CA LYS A 537 -37.67 -5.20 -26.63
C LYS A 537 -36.65 -4.38 -27.42
N LEU A 538 -35.38 -4.57 -27.11
CA LEU A 538 -34.24 -3.97 -27.79
C LEU A 538 -33.68 -4.94 -28.83
N GLU A 539 -33.28 -4.40 -29.96
CA GLU A 539 -32.57 -5.12 -31.02
C GLU A 539 -31.23 -4.42 -31.30
N MET A 540 -30.19 -5.20 -31.56
CA MET A 540 -28.84 -4.66 -31.81
C MET A 540 -28.35 -5.08 -33.18
N GLY A 541 -27.71 -4.16 -33.90
CA GLY A 541 -26.92 -4.45 -35.09
C GLY A 541 -25.42 -4.32 -34.80
N ILE A 542 -24.59 -5.18 -35.39
CA ILE A 542 -23.12 -5.11 -35.23
C ILE A 542 -22.43 -5.14 -36.59
N GLY A 543 -21.55 -4.17 -36.83
CA GLY A 543 -20.63 -4.16 -37.97
C GLY A 543 -19.18 -4.33 -37.52
N ILE A 544 -18.40 -5.14 -38.23
CA ILE A 544 -16.97 -5.35 -37.94
C ILE A 544 -16.14 -5.17 -39.22
N ASN A 545 -15.03 -4.45 -39.11
CA ASN A 545 -14.11 -4.23 -40.22
C ASN A 545 -12.66 -4.21 -39.75
N THR A 546 -11.76 -4.76 -40.56
CA THR A 546 -10.32 -4.76 -40.31
C THR A 546 -9.60 -3.93 -41.36
N GLY A 547 -8.74 -3.01 -40.93
CA GLY A 547 -8.00 -2.17 -41.86
C GLY A 547 -7.01 -1.22 -41.20
N GLU A 548 -6.23 -0.53 -42.04
CA GLU A 548 -5.28 0.47 -41.57
C GLU A 548 -5.98 1.77 -41.14
N VAL A 549 -5.69 2.21 -39.92
CA VAL A 549 -6.11 3.50 -39.38
C VAL A 549 -4.95 4.19 -38.70
N VAL A 550 -5.11 5.47 -38.43
CA VAL A 550 -4.18 6.22 -37.56
C VAL A 550 -4.70 6.14 -36.13
N VAL A 551 -3.90 5.56 -35.23
CA VAL A 551 -4.20 5.44 -33.81
C VAL A 551 -3.26 6.35 -33.01
N GLY A 552 -3.78 7.16 -32.10
CA GLY A 552 -2.94 7.94 -31.20
C GLY A 552 -3.71 9.01 -30.44
N ASN A 553 -2.97 9.91 -29.81
CA ASN A 553 -3.55 11.09 -29.17
C ASN A 553 -4.00 12.10 -30.24
N ILE A 554 -5.32 12.25 -30.40
CA ILE A 554 -5.98 13.11 -31.38
C ILE A 554 -6.69 14.25 -30.63
N GLY A 555 -6.64 15.46 -31.17
CA GLY A 555 -7.24 16.66 -30.56
C GLY A 555 -6.25 17.82 -30.44
N SER A 556 -6.50 18.72 -29.48
CA SER A 556 -5.63 19.87 -29.20
C SER A 556 -4.73 19.58 -28.00
N GLU A 557 -3.61 20.31 -27.82
CA GLU A 557 -2.71 20.13 -26.65
C GLU A 557 -3.44 20.15 -25.29
N LYS A 558 -4.55 20.89 -25.18
CA LYS A 558 -5.35 21.01 -23.95
C LYS A 558 -6.44 19.95 -23.82
N ARG A 559 -6.80 19.26 -24.91
CA ARG A 559 -7.84 18.23 -24.97
C ARG A 559 -7.43 17.18 -25.99
N THR A 560 -6.59 16.26 -25.56
CA THR A 560 -6.19 15.07 -26.31
C THR A 560 -7.05 13.89 -25.87
N LYS A 561 -7.53 13.08 -26.84
CA LYS A 561 -8.16 11.79 -26.60
C LYS A 561 -7.35 10.76 -27.38
N TYR A 562 -7.00 9.64 -26.74
CA TYR A 562 -6.48 8.50 -27.50
C TYR A 562 -7.62 7.91 -28.32
N GLY A 563 -7.48 7.89 -29.64
CA GLY A 563 -8.53 7.41 -30.52
C GLY A 563 -8.03 7.05 -31.91
N ILE A 564 -8.97 6.81 -32.81
CA ILE A 564 -8.72 6.32 -34.17
C ILE A 564 -9.28 7.27 -35.24
N VAL A 565 -8.55 7.41 -36.35
CA VAL A 565 -9.02 8.14 -37.54
C VAL A 565 -8.64 7.37 -38.80
N GLY A 566 -9.60 7.22 -39.72
CA GLY A 566 -9.35 6.61 -41.02
C GLY A 566 -10.64 6.33 -41.78
N SER A 567 -10.52 6.14 -43.10
CA SER A 567 -11.65 5.73 -43.94
C SER A 567 -12.24 4.38 -43.51
N GLN A 568 -11.41 3.50 -42.94
CA GLN A 568 -11.82 2.18 -42.44
C GLN A 568 -12.78 2.27 -41.24
N VAL A 569 -12.68 3.31 -40.42
CA VAL A 569 -13.61 3.57 -39.30
C VAL A 569 -15.00 3.90 -39.84
N ASN A 570 -15.06 4.81 -40.83
CA ASN A 570 -16.30 5.18 -41.49
C ASN A 570 -16.93 4.00 -42.25
N LEU A 571 -16.10 3.09 -42.77
CA LEU A 571 -16.58 1.88 -43.41
C LEU A 571 -17.25 0.93 -42.42
N THR A 572 -16.73 0.80 -41.19
CA THR A 572 -17.35 -0.03 -40.14
C THR A 572 -18.77 0.43 -39.82
N TYR A 573 -18.99 1.74 -39.60
CA TYR A 573 -20.34 2.29 -39.41
C TYR A 573 -21.26 2.04 -40.60
N ARG A 574 -20.73 2.05 -41.82
CA ARG A 574 -21.53 1.75 -43.02
C ARG A 574 -21.92 0.27 -43.07
N ILE A 575 -21.00 -0.64 -42.76
CA ILE A 575 -21.27 -2.08 -42.68
C ILE A 575 -22.34 -2.34 -41.61
N GLU A 576 -22.16 -1.75 -40.42
CA GLU A 576 -23.12 -1.79 -39.31
C GLU A 576 -24.50 -1.37 -39.79
N SER A 577 -24.63 -0.23 -40.51
CA SER A 577 -25.92 0.28 -41.01
C SER A 577 -26.68 -0.67 -41.95
N TYR A 578 -26.01 -1.66 -42.56
CA TYR A 578 -26.68 -2.69 -43.38
C TYR A 578 -27.32 -3.80 -42.55
N THR A 579 -26.94 -3.97 -41.28
CA THR A 579 -27.50 -5.02 -40.42
C THR A 579 -28.98 -4.79 -40.09
N LEU A 580 -29.66 -5.88 -39.78
CA LEU A 580 -30.95 -5.93 -39.10
C LEU A 580 -30.75 -6.28 -37.61
N GLY A 581 -31.82 -6.20 -36.82
CA GLY A 581 -31.79 -6.63 -35.42
C GLY A 581 -31.33 -8.08 -35.26
N GLY A 582 -30.31 -8.30 -34.45
CA GLY A 582 -29.71 -9.61 -34.21
C GLY A 582 -28.61 -10.01 -35.20
N GLN A 583 -28.35 -9.21 -36.24
CA GLN A 583 -27.33 -9.54 -37.25
C GLN A 583 -25.94 -8.99 -36.89
N ILE A 584 -24.93 -9.70 -37.38
CA ILE A 584 -23.54 -9.29 -37.37
C ILE A 584 -23.03 -9.34 -38.81
N LEU A 585 -22.59 -8.20 -39.34
CA LEU A 585 -21.99 -8.11 -40.67
C LEU A 585 -20.50 -7.78 -40.55
N ILE A 586 -19.67 -8.54 -41.26
CA ILE A 586 -18.22 -8.34 -41.29
C ILE A 586 -17.72 -8.04 -42.70
N SER A 587 -16.62 -7.31 -42.82
CA SER A 587 -15.97 -7.10 -44.11
C SER A 587 -15.17 -8.34 -44.56
N GLU A 588 -14.84 -8.37 -45.85
CA GLU A 588 -13.92 -9.37 -46.42
C GLU A 588 -12.57 -9.40 -45.72
N SER A 589 -12.03 -8.24 -45.32
CA SER A 589 -10.75 -8.18 -44.61
C SER A 589 -10.82 -8.80 -43.22
N THR A 590 -11.93 -8.61 -42.49
CA THR A 590 -12.12 -9.27 -41.20
C THR A 590 -12.25 -10.79 -41.35
N LEU A 591 -12.99 -11.26 -42.37
CA LEU A 591 -13.12 -12.69 -42.64
C LEU A 591 -11.76 -13.33 -42.99
N ALA A 592 -10.97 -12.67 -43.83
CA ALA A 592 -9.64 -13.13 -44.22
C ALA A 592 -8.67 -13.24 -43.03
N GLU A 593 -8.72 -12.27 -42.11
CA GLU A 593 -7.84 -12.25 -40.92
C GLU A 593 -8.28 -13.22 -39.82
N ALA A 594 -9.58 -13.38 -39.60
CA ALA A 594 -10.08 -14.28 -38.56
C ALA A 594 -9.94 -15.76 -38.96
N GLY A 595 -9.84 -16.06 -40.26
CA GLY A 595 -9.62 -17.41 -40.78
C GLY A 595 -10.88 -18.29 -40.78
N SER A 596 -10.68 -19.60 -40.99
CA SER A 596 -11.76 -20.56 -41.27
C SER A 596 -12.65 -20.93 -40.07
N MET A 597 -12.48 -20.28 -38.91
CA MET A 597 -13.28 -20.55 -37.71
C MET A 597 -14.64 -19.84 -37.72
N ILE A 598 -14.82 -18.81 -38.57
CA ILE A 598 -16.07 -18.08 -38.68
C ILE A 598 -17.06 -18.86 -39.55
N ILE A 599 -18.28 -19.03 -39.06
CA ILE A 599 -19.40 -19.55 -39.84
C ILE A 599 -20.11 -18.37 -40.51
N ILE A 600 -20.18 -18.41 -41.83
CA ILE A 600 -20.90 -17.43 -42.65
C ILE A 600 -22.24 -18.00 -43.07
N GLU A 601 -23.31 -17.26 -42.80
CA GLU A 601 -24.69 -17.60 -43.21
C GLU A 601 -25.00 -17.07 -44.61
N SER A 602 -24.51 -15.88 -44.95
CA SER A 602 -24.74 -15.26 -46.25
C SER A 602 -23.61 -14.30 -46.66
N GLU A 603 -23.40 -14.12 -47.97
CA GLU A 603 -22.54 -13.07 -48.55
C GLU A 603 -23.40 -12.08 -49.32
N LYS A 604 -23.05 -10.80 -49.25
CA LYS A 604 -23.71 -9.74 -49.98
C LYS A 604 -22.74 -8.70 -50.54
N LYS A 605 -22.99 -8.22 -51.76
CA LYS A 605 -22.29 -7.07 -52.34
C LYS A 605 -23.08 -5.79 -52.14
N VAL A 606 -22.49 -4.81 -51.46
CA VAL A 606 -23.09 -3.49 -51.22
C VAL A 606 -22.21 -2.38 -51.80
N LYS A 607 -22.81 -1.25 -52.18
CA LYS A 607 -22.09 -0.05 -52.59
C LYS A 607 -22.39 1.10 -51.63
N PRO A 608 -21.64 1.23 -50.52
CA PRO A 608 -21.87 2.29 -49.55
C PRO A 608 -21.56 3.66 -50.17
N LYS A 609 -22.32 4.67 -49.76
CA LYS A 609 -22.12 6.06 -50.23
C LYS A 609 -20.70 6.53 -49.94
N GLY A 610 -19.95 6.92 -50.97
CA GLY A 610 -18.56 7.40 -50.84
C GLY A 610 -17.49 6.31 -50.91
N VAL A 611 -17.84 5.09 -51.35
CA VAL A 611 -16.89 4.07 -51.80
C VAL A 611 -16.99 3.95 -53.32
N GLN A 612 -15.85 3.87 -54.02
CA GLN A 612 -15.83 3.84 -55.50
C GLN A 612 -16.31 2.49 -56.04
N GLU A 613 -15.88 1.39 -55.41
CA GLU A 613 -16.20 0.02 -55.79
C GLU A 613 -17.18 -0.65 -54.80
N PRO A 614 -18.04 -1.58 -55.26
CA PRO A 614 -18.84 -2.41 -54.37
C PRO A 614 -17.94 -3.26 -53.45
N ILE A 615 -18.34 -3.44 -52.20
CA ILE A 615 -17.67 -4.29 -51.22
C ILE A 615 -18.51 -5.52 -50.89
N SER A 616 -17.87 -6.66 -50.63
CA SER A 616 -18.53 -7.84 -50.06
C SER A 616 -18.57 -7.71 -48.53
N ILE A 617 -19.76 -7.96 -47.97
CA ILE A 617 -20.01 -8.09 -46.53
C ILE A 617 -20.60 -9.48 -46.27
N TYR A 618 -20.26 -10.04 -45.11
CA TYR A 618 -20.60 -11.42 -44.76
C TYR A 618 -21.38 -11.45 -43.45
N GLU A 619 -22.47 -12.20 -43.42
CA GLU A 619 -23.28 -12.40 -42.22
C GLU A 619 -22.72 -13.54 -41.38
N VAL A 620 -22.43 -13.26 -40.12
CA VAL A 620 -21.84 -14.23 -39.19
C VAL A 620 -22.94 -15.01 -38.49
N GLY A 621 -22.91 -16.34 -38.62
CA GLY A 621 -23.74 -17.27 -37.84
C GLY A 621 -23.10 -17.73 -36.53
N GLY A 622 -21.78 -17.64 -36.42
CA GLY A 622 -21.06 -18.03 -35.20
C GLY A 622 -19.54 -18.14 -35.40
N ILE A 623 -18.85 -18.55 -34.34
CA ILE A 623 -17.42 -18.81 -34.33
C ILE A 623 -17.11 -20.13 -33.60
N GLN A 624 -16.39 -21.02 -34.29
CA GLN A 624 -15.96 -22.33 -33.79
C GLN A 624 -14.61 -22.22 -33.05
N GLY A 625 -14.08 -23.37 -32.60
CA GLY A 625 -12.79 -23.45 -31.90
C GLY A 625 -12.94 -23.16 -30.40
N ASP A 626 -12.01 -22.37 -29.85
CA ASP A 626 -11.93 -22.10 -28.41
C ASP A 626 -13.09 -21.26 -27.86
N TYR A 627 -13.83 -20.57 -28.74
CA TYR A 627 -14.99 -19.76 -28.36
C TYR A 627 -16.30 -20.55 -28.36
N ASN A 628 -16.53 -21.36 -29.39
CA ASN A 628 -17.71 -22.20 -29.57
C ASN A 628 -19.05 -21.46 -29.35
N LEU A 629 -19.23 -20.32 -30.00
CA LEU A 629 -20.42 -19.46 -29.89
C LEU A 629 -21.20 -19.42 -31.20
N PHE A 630 -22.52 -19.59 -31.14
CA PHE A 630 -23.40 -19.61 -32.31
C PHE A 630 -24.65 -18.79 -32.07
N LEU A 631 -25.05 -18.00 -33.06
CA LEU A 631 -26.31 -17.27 -33.02
C LEU A 631 -27.47 -18.23 -33.31
N PRO A 632 -28.61 -18.07 -32.62
CA PRO A 632 -29.81 -18.84 -32.92
C PRO A 632 -30.31 -18.50 -34.33
N LYS A 633 -30.72 -19.53 -35.09
CA LYS A 633 -31.28 -19.36 -36.42
C LYS A 633 -32.79 -19.15 -36.33
N ASP A 634 -33.23 -17.91 -36.43
CA ASP A 634 -34.65 -17.58 -36.48
C ASP A 634 -35.19 -17.82 -37.90
N ASN A 635 -35.91 -18.91 -38.11
CA ASN A 635 -36.67 -19.10 -39.34
C ASN A 635 -37.92 -18.22 -39.30
N GLU A 636 -37.86 -17.06 -39.95
CA GLU A 636 -38.99 -16.13 -40.02
C GLU A 636 -40.09 -16.68 -40.93
N ILE A 637 -41.22 -17.05 -40.33
CA ILE A 637 -42.40 -17.59 -41.04
C ILE A 637 -43.30 -16.41 -41.45
N PHE A 638 -43.55 -16.28 -42.75
CA PHE A 638 -44.49 -15.30 -43.30
C PHE A 638 -45.85 -15.97 -43.53
N LEU A 639 -46.87 -15.48 -42.84
CA LEU A 639 -48.25 -15.96 -42.93
C LEU A 639 -49.07 -15.00 -43.78
N SER A 640 -49.86 -15.52 -44.71
CA SER A 640 -50.79 -14.70 -45.50
C SER A 640 -51.87 -14.11 -44.59
N VAL A 641 -52.10 -12.79 -44.68
CA VAL A 641 -53.19 -12.15 -43.93
C VAL A 641 -54.54 -12.52 -44.56
N THR A 642 -55.59 -12.70 -43.74
CA THR A 642 -56.93 -13.06 -44.22
C THR A 642 -57.59 -11.92 -45.01
N GLN A 643 -57.22 -10.67 -44.72
CA GLN A 643 -57.62 -9.47 -45.43
C GLN A 643 -56.40 -8.58 -45.63
N ASP A 644 -56.13 -8.20 -46.88
CA ASP A 644 -55.06 -7.26 -47.25
C ASP A 644 -55.17 -5.97 -46.43
N ILE A 645 -54.08 -5.58 -45.76
CA ILE A 645 -54.04 -4.34 -44.97
C ILE A 645 -53.52 -3.21 -45.87
N PRO A 646 -54.36 -2.23 -46.25
CA PRO A 646 -53.92 -1.14 -47.10
C PRO A 646 -52.88 -0.27 -46.38
N LEU A 647 -51.88 0.20 -47.12
CA LEU A 647 -50.80 1.04 -46.60
C LEU A 647 -50.29 2.05 -47.62
N GLN A 648 -49.57 3.04 -47.10
CA GLN A 648 -48.72 3.95 -47.88
C GLN A 648 -47.27 3.76 -47.47
N TYR A 649 -46.34 3.89 -48.40
CA TYR A 649 -44.91 3.86 -48.08
C TYR A 649 -44.10 4.91 -48.86
N SER A 650 -42.99 5.36 -48.28
CA SER A 650 -42.02 6.25 -48.90
C SER A 650 -40.60 5.70 -48.75
N ILE A 651 -39.78 5.87 -49.78
CA ILE A 651 -38.39 5.39 -49.81
C ILE A 651 -37.48 6.45 -49.19
N LEU A 652 -36.76 6.11 -48.12
CA LEU A 652 -35.91 7.05 -47.39
C LEU A 652 -34.52 7.13 -48.04
N SER A 653 -34.31 8.14 -48.87
CA SER A 653 -33.06 8.40 -49.60
C SER A 653 -32.56 9.83 -49.34
N GLY A 654 -31.60 10.00 -48.43
CA GLY A 654 -30.89 11.27 -48.24
C GLY A 654 -31.71 12.40 -47.59
N LYS A 655 -31.11 13.61 -47.52
CA LYS A 655 -31.56 14.74 -46.69
C LYS A 655 -32.52 15.74 -47.37
N ASP A 656 -33.02 15.50 -48.59
CA ASP A 656 -33.89 16.45 -49.30
C ASP A 656 -35.21 15.83 -49.77
N ILE A 657 -36.29 16.55 -49.45
CA ILE A 657 -37.69 16.14 -49.47
C ILE A 657 -38.29 16.33 -50.87
N LYS A 658 -38.47 15.22 -51.57
CA LYS A 658 -39.72 14.91 -52.27
C LYS A 658 -40.07 13.48 -51.93
N GLU A 659 -40.70 13.27 -50.78
CA GLU A 659 -41.26 11.97 -50.40
C GLU A 659 -42.38 11.63 -51.37
N ARG A 660 -42.04 10.94 -52.47
CA ARG A 660 -43.07 10.27 -53.28
C ARG A 660 -43.67 9.18 -52.41
N VAL A 661 -44.97 9.28 -52.21
CA VAL A 661 -45.75 8.30 -51.45
C VAL A 661 -46.35 7.31 -52.44
N TYR A 662 -46.07 6.04 -52.21
CA TYR A 662 -46.59 4.91 -52.98
C TYR A 662 -47.67 4.19 -52.18
N GLN A 663 -48.66 3.61 -52.84
CA GLN A 663 -49.71 2.82 -52.22
C GLN A 663 -49.45 1.32 -52.41
N GLY A 664 -49.71 0.53 -51.37
CA GLY A 664 -49.58 -0.92 -51.42
C GLY A 664 -50.46 -1.59 -50.37
N ASN A 665 -50.41 -2.91 -50.32
CA ASN A 665 -51.12 -3.72 -49.34
C ASN A 665 -50.12 -4.66 -48.63
N LEU A 666 -50.22 -4.77 -47.31
CA LEU A 666 -49.54 -5.83 -46.56
C LEU A 666 -50.32 -7.13 -46.75
N VAL A 667 -49.72 -8.08 -47.47
CA VAL A 667 -50.35 -9.35 -47.89
C VAL A 667 -49.83 -10.55 -47.11
N GLN A 668 -48.65 -10.43 -46.50
CA GLN A 668 -48.13 -11.42 -45.55
C GLN A 668 -47.54 -10.70 -44.35
N LEU A 669 -47.62 -11.36 -43.19
CA LEU A 669 -47.10 -10.87 -41.92
C LEU A 669 -46.24 -11.94 -41.26
N SER A 670 -45.10 -11.54 -40.72
CA SER A 670 -44.27 -12.33 -39.80
C SER A 670 -44.20 -11.63 -38.44
N ASP A 671 -43.53 -12.28 -37.49
CA ASP A 671 -43.32 -11.71 -36.16
C ASP A 671 -42.58 -10.36 -36.22
N ASN A 672 -41.67 -10.20 -37.19
CA ASN A 672 -40.80 -9.03 -37.31
C ASN A 672 -40.93 -8.28 -38.65
N GLY A 673 -41.83 -8.67 -39.54
CA GLY A 673 -41.86 -8.15 -40.91
C GLY A 673 -43.14 -8.47 -41.67
N GLY A 674 -43.09 -8.31 -42.98
CA GLY A 674 -44.21 -8.65 -43.85
C GLY A 674 -43.86 -8.58 -45.34
N MET A 675 -44.80 -8.95 -46.19
CA MET A 675 -44.71 -8.75 -47.64
C MET A 675 -45.68 -7.66 -48.07
N ILE A 676 -45.16 -6.63 -48.75
CA ILE A 676 -45.95 -5.56 -49.35
C ILE A 676 -46.14 -5.88 -50.83
N HIS A 677 -47.39 -5.87 -51.29
CA HIS A 677 -47.75 -5.87 -52.69
C HIS A 677 -48.00 -4.43 -53.16
N CYS A 678 -47.36 -4.02 -54.25
CA CYS A 678 -47.47 -2.66 -54.77
C CYS A 678 -48.72 -2.51 -55.64
N ASN A 679 -49.49 -1.43 -55.45
CA ASN A 679 -50.67 -1.12 -56.27
C ASN A 679 -50.32 -0.28 -57.51
N HIS A 680 -49.06 -0.26 -57.94
CA HIS A 680 -48.57 0.52 -59.08
C HIS A 680 -47.55 -0.26 -59.92
N ASN A 681 -47.38 0.18 -61.17
CA ASN A 681 -46.35 -0.32 -62.08
C ASN A 681 -45.17 0.66 -62.27
N ASP A 682 -45.06 1.72 -61.47
CA ASP A 682 -43.92 2.65 -61.50
C ASP A 682 -42.60 1.95 -61.11
N PRO A 683 -41.59 1.85 -62.00
CA PRO A 683 -40.30 1.24 -61.70
C PRO A 683 -39.52 1.96 -60.59
N GLU A 684 -39.72 3.27 -60.41
CA GLU A 684 -39.03 4.05 -59.35
C GLU A 684 -39.65 3.84 -57.96
N GLY A 685 -40.84 3.22 -57.89
CA GLY A 685 -41.52 2.90 -56.64
C GLY A 685 -41.16 1.54 -56.06
N PHE A 686 -40.36 0.72 -56.75
CA PHE A 686 -39.84 -0.54 -56.23
C PHE A 686 -38.52 -0.30 -55.48
N PRO A 687 -38.50 -0.38 -54.15
CA PRO A 687 -37.27 -0.15 -53.39
C PRO A 687 -36.27 -1.28 -53.60
N CYS A 688 -35.00 -0.93 -53.79
CA CYS A 688 -33.91 -1.89 -53.79
C CYS A 688 -33.78 -2.58 -52.42
N GLY A 689 -33.28 -3.81 -52.42
CA GLY A 689 -32.95 -4.53 -51.19
C GLY A 689 -32.11 -3.70 -50.23
N MET A 690 -32.46 -3.76 -48.94
CA MET A 690 -31.86 -3.05 -47.81
C MET A 690 -31.95 -1.53 -47.83
N THR A 691 -32.89 -1.01 -48.60
CA THR A 691 -33.33 0.38 -48.47
C THR A 691 -34.24 0.53 -47.25
N ASN A 692 -34.09 1.63 -46.52
CA ASN A 692 -35.01 2.01 -45.45
C ASN A 692 -36.26 2.66 -46.07
N ILE A 693 -37.42 2.29 -45.56
CA ILE A 693 -38.71 2.85 -45.98
C ILE A 693 -39.50 3.28 -44.75
N LYS A 694 -40.35 4.28 -44.94
CA LYS A 694 -41.38 4.70 -43.99
C LYS A 694 -42.72 4.17 -44.49
N ILE A 695 -43.55 3.65 -43.59
CA ILE A 695 -44.82 2.99 -43.87
C ILE A 695 -45.90 3.60 -42.96
N ASN A 696 -47.07 3.88 -43.52
CA ASN A 696 -48.28 4.20 -42.77
C ASN A 696 -49.34 3.14 -43.07
N LEU A 697 -49.72 2.36 -42.04
CA LEU A 697 -50.68 1.27 -42.15
C LEU A 697 -52.10 1.80 -41.88
N PHE A 698 -53.08 1.43 -42.69
CA PHE A 698 -54.49 1.77 -42.46
C PHE A 698 -55.23 0.57 -41.85
N ILE A 699 -55.03 0.34 -40.56
CA ILE A 699 -55.71 -0.73 -39.82
C ILE A 699 -57.02 -0.17 -39.26
N SER A 700 -58.18 -0.70 -39.69
CA SER A 700 -59.46 -0.33 -39.09
C SER A 700 -59.72 -1.18 -37.84
N SER A 701 -59.53 -0.61 -36.66
CA SER A 701 -60.24 -1.08 -35.48
C SER A 701 -61.56 -0.31 -35.36
N GLU A 702 -62.60 -0.93 -34.78
CA GLU A 702 -63.84 -0.23 -34.41
C GLU A 702 -63.45 0.99 -33.56
N PHE A 703 -63.47 2.18 -34.19
CA PHE A 703 -63.09 3.49 -33.65
C PHE A 703 -61.59 3.82 -33.51
N SER A 704 -60.82 3.80 -34.62
CA SER A 704 -59.89 4.87 -35.06
C SER A 704 -58.93 4.36 -36.14
N ILE A 705 -58.57 5.23 -37.11
CA ILE A 705 -57.50 4.97 -38.09
C ILE A 705 -56.18 5.35 -37.40
N ILE A 706 -55.33 4.37 -37.10
CA ILE A 706 -54.00 4.64 -36.53
C ILE A 706 -53.10 5.08 -37.69
N ASN A 707 -52.92 6.39 -37.87
CA ASN A 707 -52.03 6.95 -38.87
C ASN A 707 -50.68 7.30 -38.23
N GLU A 708 -49.92 6.28 -37.85
CA GLU A 708 -48.60 6.44 -37.26
C GLU A 708 -47.49 5.93 -38.17
N ASP A 709 -46.31 6.54 -38.04
CA ASP A 709 -45.12 6.23 -38.84
C ASP A 709 -44.47 4.94 -38.35
N VAL A 710 -44.44 3.94 -39.23
CA VAL A 710 -43.70 2.69 -39.06
C VAL A 710 -42.47 2.73 -39.95
N TYR A 711 -41.32 2.36 -39.42
CA TYR A 711 -40.09 2.26 -40.21
C TYR A 711 -39.77 0.80 -40.47
N ALA A 712 -39.32 0.51 -41.69
CA ALA A 712 -38.93 -0.83 -42.08
C ALA A 712 -37.74 -0.79 -43.04
N LYS A 713 -37.09 -1.94 -43.17
CA LYS A 713 -36.01 -2.17 -44.13
C LYS A 713 -36.43 -3.26 -45.11
N VAL A 714 -36.19 -3.01 -46.40
CA VAL A 714 -36.54 -3.95 -47.46
C VAL A 714 -35.58 -5.14 -47.45
N LEU A 715 -36.08 -6.36 -47.54
CA LEU A 715 -35.29 -7.58 -47.59
C LEU A 715 -34.92 -7.92 -49.03
N GLU A 716 -33.79 -8.59 -49.24
CA GLU A 716 -33.34 -9.03 -50.59
C GLU A 716 -33.99 -10.33 -51.09
N LYS A 717 -35.15 -10.67 -50.53
CA LYS A 717 -35.91 -11.86 -50.93
C LYS A 717 -36.68 -11.54 -52.21
N SER A 718 -36.43 -12.30 -53.28
CA SER A 718 -37.13 -12.14 -54.56
C SER A 718 -38.62 -12.46 -54.44
N SER A 719 -39.49 -11.50 -54.79
CA SER A 719 -40.91 -11.76 -55.06
C SER A 719 -41.12 -11.87 -56.56
N HIS A 720 -41.80 -12.92 -57.02
CA HIS A 720 -42.16 -13.10 -58.42
C HIS A 720 -43.36 -12.24 -58.87
N ASN A 721 -44.07 -11.59 -57.93
CA ASN A 721 -45.29 -10.83 -58.19
C ASN A 721 -45.23 -9.44 -57.52
N SER A 722 -44.84 -8.41 -58.26
CA SER A 722 -45.04 -6.96 -57.97
C SER A 722 -45.01 -6.51 -56.49
N GLY A 723 -44.10 -7.06 -55.68
CA GLY A 723 -44.06 -6.83 -54.24
C GLY A 723 -42.68 -7.06 -53.65
N PHE A 724 -42.50 -6.72 -52.38
CA PHE A 724 -41.22 -6.85 -51.69
C PHE A 724 -41.42 -7.20 -50.22
N TYR A 725 -40.46 -7.92 -49.65
CA TYR A 725 -40.47 -8.25 -48.22
C TYR A 725 -39.81 -7.14 -47.42
N ILE A 726 -40.30 -6.94 -46.21
CA ILE A 726 -39.80 -5.92 -45.29
C ILE A 726 -39.58 -6.54 -43.91
N ARG A 727 -38.66 -5.95 -43.16
CA ARG A 727 -38.52 -6.16 -41.72
C ARG A 727 -38.72 -4.83 -41.02
N PHE A 728 -39.60 -4.80 -40.03
CA PHE A 728 -39.87 -3.60 -39.24
C PHE A 728 -38.63 -3.26 -38.41
N THR A 729 -38.20 -2.01 -38.45
CA THR A 729 -37.07 -1.48 -37.70
C THR A 729 -37.50 -0.55 -36.57
N ALA A 730 -38.70 0.03 -36.66
CA ALA A 730 -39.36 0.70 -35.55
C ALA A 730 -40.89 0.67 -35.75
N LYS A 731 -41.62 0.21 -34.71
CA LYS A 731 -43.09 0.17 -34.67
C LYS A 731 -43.58 0.98 -33.47
N PRO A 732 -44.62 1.80 -33.61
CA PRO A 732 -45.34 2.33 -32.46
C PRO A 732 -45.99 1.22 -31.63
N PRO A 733 -46.13 1.38 -30.29
CA PRO A 733 -46.67 0.33 -29.42
C PRO A 733 -48.07 -0.13 -29.81
N GLU A 734 -48.95 0.79 -30.20
CA GLU A 734 -50.32 0.48 -30.62
C GLU A 734 -50.34 -0.35 -31.91
N VAL A 735 -49.56 0.07 -32.91
CA VAL A 735 -49.39 -0.67 -34.17
C VAL A 735 -48.74 -2.04 -33.92
N SER A 736 -47.71 -2.10 -33.07
CA SER A 736 -47.01 -3.34 -32.75
C SER A 736 -47.95 -4.35 -32.10
N LYS A 737 -48.76 -3.91 -31.12
CA LYS A 737 -49.73 -4.77 -30.44
C LYS A 737 -50.82 -5.28 -31.40
N GLN A 738 -51.30 -4.44 -32.32
CA GLN A 738 -52.27 -4.87 -33.32
C GLN A 738 -51.69 -5.88 -34.30
N LEU A 739 -50.50 -5.62 -34.85
CA LEU A 739 -49.82 -6.56 -35.75
C LEU A 739 -49.52 -7.89 -35.03
N GLU A 740 -49.11 -7.84 -33.77
CA GLU A 740 -48.87 -9.05 -32.96
C GLU A 740 -50.17 -9.86 -32.73
N LEU A 741 -51.28 -9.19 -32.42
CA LEU A 741 -52.59 -9.85 -32.31
C LEU A 741 -53.03 -10.49 -33.64
N ILE A 742 -52.84 -9.80 -34.77
CA ILE A 742 -53.13 -10.35 -36.10
C ILE A 742 -52.25 -11.55 -36.37
N TYR A 743 -50.95 -11.46 -36.10
CA TYR A 743 -50.01 -12.56 -36.33
C TYR A 743 -50.28 -13.78 -35.44
N GLN A 744 -50.60 -13.59 -34.16
CA GLN A 744 -51.01 -14.67 -33.25
C GLN A 744 -52.33 -15.33 -33.70
N ALA A 745 -53.29 -14.54 -34.19
CA ALA A 745 -54.52 -15.07 -34.78
C ALA A 745 -54.25 -15.87 -36.08
N LEU A 746 -53.25 -15.49 -36.87
CA LEU A 746 -52.83 -16.25 -38.06
C LEU A 746 -52.10 -17.55 -37.68
N GLN A 747 -51.25 -17.53 -36.64
CA GLN A 747 -50.56 -18.72 -36.14
C GLN A 747 -51.50 -19.77 -35.54
N SER A 748 -52.57 -19.33 -34.88
CA SER A 748 -53.58 -20.24 -34.28
C SER A 748 -54.55 -20.85 -35.30
N ASN A 749 -54.61 -20.31 -36.52
CA ASN A 749 -55.43 -20.80 -37.63
C ASN A 749 -54.66 -21.68 -38.64
N GLN A 750 -53.37 -21.94 -38.40
CA GLN A 750 -52.57 -22.97 -39.08
C GLN A 750 -52.53 -24.24 -38.24
#